data_AF-A0A534QSC6-F1
#
_entry.id   AF-A0A534QSC6-F1
#
_cell.length_a   1.000
_cell.length_b   1.000
_cell.length_c   1.000
_cell.angle_alpha   90.00
_cell.angle_beta   90.00
_cell.angle_gamma   90.00
#
_symmetry.space_group_name_H-M   'P 1'
#
loop_
_entity.id
_entity.type
_entity.pdbx_description
1 polymer ?
#
loop_
_entity_poly.entity_id
_entity_poly.type
_entity_poly.pdbx_seq_one_letter_code
_entity_poly.pdbx_strand_id
1 'polypeptide(L)'
;MSPVWLTHLVASEGGAAAHRRAEGLGPDVHAELVATADRFASSSAVLAQRCYAHAAAAWQAFGPPGFRRWCALGHELATGTPRCVEGALAYYAVAPAAFGQGGLAVAAAWCDLARQLASRSPRLAATFLEQTPAVLARADALPRLHAWVAAGLGLHDTPGWRGGAVAHVYFRAEADVVVALAPEHYDLWAKTRLVLAAAVRESTSLTCLPPGVATWTDAERASFLELVLRFATAAPESAASCYRSLPLAVARLDPASRAALLATLGRFDAASGPEVATVTPVLGAIVETVPAVVRTAALGLVSEIVERSSAAGLAALRSLPRLYEEAQSGGIERWFRAGLAIAVGNPAAGRAFFALESRTSLAVLRAGSTAATLDETQAVWRRLIQMLSGQPAGVRVQPGVSLRPLLEECPAENEIALPERIDWRPTHEENYRLFRVLAAVLAGRREFGTYAFMPSVDRAEGSPPGTALTAFLRGPDQPALLEELFLLADGVRIHHRLAVHYPGLAADLCWAATCVLERAAREDSPALTLVLDTLLALAVGGTGDRPAWLSADVASAVRSALAPLAAPSATVAQAMAIARRLAASLTLAGRARSADVEPVPFSLADIPLVPDETAVPEGGEAPTVASFPGDAADDADVAVDLAAPADELPGMAVPLAAEELARLLEAGVRPTQATGDGGGGSGLFVTQLKGKLPSALRAESR
;
A
#
# COMPACT_ATOMS: atom_id res chain seq x y z
N MET A 1 -17.16 75.00 15.33
CA MET A 1 -18.09 74.05 14.66
C MET A 1 -17.33 72.75 14.45
N SER A 2 -17.94 71.60 14.72
CA SER A 2 -17.29 70.30 14.51
C SER A 2 -17.10 70.05 13.00
N PRO A 3 -15.93 69.55 12.56
CA PRO A 3 -15.71 69.24 11.14
C PRO A 3 -16.70 68.20 10.62
N VAL A 4 -17.15 68.35 9.37
CA VAL A 4 -18.11 67.42 8.74
C VAL A 4 -17.59 65.97 8.74
N TRP A 5 -16.29 65.78 8.49
CA TRP A 5 -15.67 64.45 8.51
C TRP A 5 -15.75 63.78 9.89
N LEU A 6 -15.70 64.56 10.97
CA LEU A 6 -15.74 64.06 12.35
C LEU A 6 -17.16 63.61 12.72
N THR A 7 -18.18 64.33 12.27
CA THR A 7 -19.59 63.90 12.43
C THR A 7 -19.84 62.54 11.77
N HIS A 8 -19.33 62.35 10.55
CA HIS A 8 -19.44 61.08 9.85
C HIS A 8 -18.64 59.95 10.51
N LEU A 9 -17.46 60.26 11.08
CA LEU A 9 -16.69 59.28 11.84
C LEU A 9 -17.44 58.83 13.10
N VAL A 10 -17.99 59.77 13.87
CA VAL A 10 -18.70 59.44 15.12
C VAL A 10 -19.92 58.55 14.83
N ALA A 11 -20.56 58.74 13.67
CA ALA A 11 -21.67 57.90 13.22
C ALA A 11 -21.24 56.52 12.67
N SER A 12 -19.95 56.27 12.44
CA SER A 12 -19.44 54.99 11.92
C SER A 12 -19.15 53.98 13.03
N GLU A 13 -19.08 52.70 12.65
CA GLU A 13 -18.76 51.61 13.56
C GLU A 13 -17.37 51.83 14.19
N GLY A 14 -17.32 51.83 15.54
CA GLY A 14 -16.09 52.08 16.31
C GLY A 14 -15.64 53.55 16.38
N GLY A 15 -16.18 54.44 15.55
CA GLY A 15 -15.74 55.85 15.49
C GLY A 15 -16.14 56.69 16.71
N ALA A 16 -17.33 56.48 17.27
CA ALA A 16 -17.73 57.10 18.54
C ALA A 16 -16.79 56.71 19.71
N ALA A 17 -16.31 55.46 19.74
CA ALA A 17 -15.37 55.01 20.75
C ALA A 17 -13.99 55.65 20.55
N ALA A 18 -13.51 55.77 19.29
CA ALA A 18 -12.27 56.47 18.98
C ALA A 18 -12.32 57.95 19.42
N HIS A 19 -13.45 58.62 19.18
CA HIS A 19 -13.66 60.00 19.61
C HIS A 19 -13.63 60.15 21.14
N ARG A 20 -14.34 59.29 21.88
CA ARG A 20 -14.28 59.28 23.36
C ARG A 20 -12.87 59.07 23.90
N ARG A 21 -12.06 58.20 23.27
CA ARG A 21 -10.65 58.02 23.65
C ARG A 21 -9.83 59.29 23.43
N ALA A 22 -10.08 60.02 22.35
CA ALA A 22 -9.41 61.28 22.05
C ALA A 22 -9.80 62.38 23.04
N GLU A 23 -11.08 62.49 23.40
CA GLU A 23 -11.58 63.42 24.44
C GLU A 23 -10.96 63.12 25.81
N GLY A 24 -10.80 61.83 26.14
CA GLY A 24 -10.19 61.37 27.39
C GLY A 24 -8.71 61.74 27.58
N LEU A 25 -8.03 62.26 26.56
CA LEU A 25 -6.66 62.76 26.66
C LEU A 25 -6.56 64.21 27.13
N GLY A 26 -7.70 64.89 27.30
CA GLY A 26 -7.78 66.30 27.68
C GLY A 26 -8.05 67.24 26.49
N PRO A 27 -8.58 68.44 26.76
CA PRO A 27 -9.11 69.33 25.73
C PRO A 27 -8.05 69.83 24.74
N ASP A 28 -6.85 70.15 25.21
CA ASP A 28 -5.75 70.66 24.37
C ASP A 28 -5.24 69.60 23.40
N VAL A 29 -5.04 68.37 23.90
CA VAL A 29 -4.63 67.23 23.08
C VAL A 29 -5.71 66.90 22.07
N HIS A 30 -6.97 66.80 22.51
CA HIS A 30 -8.11 66.56 21.62
C HIS A 30 -8.18 67.60 20.48
N ALA A 31 -7.99 68.89 20.79
CA ALA A 31 -7.95 69.95 19.80
C ALA A 31 -6.77 69.78 18.80
N GLU A 32 -5.58 69.39 19.26
CA GLU A 32 -4.44 69.10 18.38
C GLU A 32 -4.71 67.90 17.45
N LEU A 33 -5.33 66.84 17.96
CA LEU A 33 -5.70 65.67 17.16
C LEU A 33 -6.73 66.04 16.07
N VAL A 34 -7.77 66.79 16.44
CA VAL A 34 -8.80 67.26 15.49
C VAL A 34 -8.19 68.18 14.45
N ALA A 35 -7.41 69.18 14.87
CA ALA A 35 -6.75 70.12 13.95
C ALA A 35 -5.78 69.40 12.99
N THR A 36 -5.11 68.34 13.44
CA THR A 36 -4.21 67.54 12.61
C THR A 36 -4.96 66.73 11.56
N ALA A 37 -6.04 66.05 11.95
CA ALA A 37 -6.89 65.32 11.01
C ALA A 37 -7.60 66.27 10.02
N ASP A 38 -8.02 67.45 10.48
CA ASP A 38 -8.68 68.45 9.63
C ASP A 38 -7.79 68.96 8.49
N ARG A 39 -6.47 69.11 8.75
CA ARG A 39 -5.49 69.37 7.68
C ARG A 39 -5.52 68.30 6.60
N PHE A 40 -5.73 67.03 6.96
CA PHE A 40 -5.87 65.94 5.98
C PHE A 40 -7.22 65.93 5.27
N ALA A 41 -8.29 66.38 5.93
CA ALA A 41 -9.62 66.45 5.35
C ALA A 41 -9.70 67.36 4.13
N SER A 42 -8.83 68.38 4.06
CA SER A 42 -8.64 69.22 2.86
C SER A 42 -8.24 68.43 1.60
N SER A 43 -7.58 67.27 1.79
CA SER A 43 -7.14 66.38 0.71
C SER A 43 -8.03 65.14 0.54
N SER A 44 -8.52 64.58 1.65
CA SER A 44 -9.42 63.44 1.68
C SER A 44 -10.07 63.30 3.06
N ALA A 45 -11.41 63.39 3.11
CA ALA A 45 -12.17 63.18 4.34
C ALA A 45 -11.97 61.76 4.90
N VAL A 46 -11.84 60.74 4.04
CA VAL A 46 -11.61 59.34 4.47
C VAL A 46 -10.23 59.18 5.11
N LEU A 47 -9.22 59.88 4.59
CA LEU A 47 -7.87 59.87 5.16
C LEU A 47 -7.84 60.50 6.55
N ALA A 48 -8.54 61.63 6.73
CA ALA A 48 -8.71 62.28 8.02
C ALA A 48 -9.40 61.36 9.03
N GLN A 49 -10.48 60.69 8.61
CA GLN A 49 -11.22 59.74 9.44
C GLN A 49 -10.35 58.56 9.89
N ARG A 50 -9.61 57.93 8.96
CA ARG A 50 -8.73 56.80 9.28
C ARG A 50 -7.58 57.20 10.20
N CYS A 51 -6.93 58.34 9.94
CA CYS A 51 -5.89 58.87 10.81
C CYS A 51 -6.43 59.16 12.22
N TYR A 52 -7.60 59.81 12.32
CA TYR A 52 -8.18 60.19 13.60
C TYR A 52 -8.63 58.97 14.42
N ALA A 53 -9.11 57.90 13.77
CA ALA A 53 -9.57 56.68 14.45
C ALA A 53 -8.50 56.06 15.38
N HIS A 54 -7.22 56.20 15.04
CA HIS A 54 -6.09 55.70 15.83
C HIS A 54 -5.24 56.82 16.47
N ALA A 55 -5.62 58.09 16.33
CA ALA A 55 -4.82 59.23 16.77
C ALA A 55 -4.58 59.26 18.28
N ALA A 56 -5.60 58.95 19.09
CA ALA A 56 -5.47 58.88 20.55
C ALA A 56 -4.48 57.78 20.99
N ALA A 57 -4.54 56.61 20.34
CA ALA A 57 -3.61 55.52 20.60
C ALA A 57 -2.18 55.86 20.16
N ALA A 58 -2.02 56.58 19.04
CA ALA A 58 -0.72 56.99 18.53
C ALA A 58 -0.07 58.04 19.44
N TRP A 59 -0.88 58.96 19.96
CA TRP A 59 -0.45 59.94 20.96
C TRP A 59 0.04 59.28 22.24
N GLN A 60 -0.72 58.33 22.78
CA GLN A 60 -0.33 57.59 23.99
C GLN A 60 0.92 56.74 23.78
N ALA A 61 1.04 56.07 22.62
CA ALA A 61 2.14 55.16 22.34
C ALA A 61 3.47 55.87 22.02
N PHE A 62 3.43 56.99 21.30
CA PHE A 62 4.65 57.64 20.77
C PHE A 62 4.92 59.04 21.34
N GLY A 63 4.01 59.58 22.14
CA GLY A 63 4.05 60.97 22.61
C GLY A 63 3.82 61.99 21.49
N PRO A 64 3.84 63.30 21.81
CA PRO A 64 3.56 64.36 20.84
C PRO A 64 4.47 64.39 19.60
N PRO A 65 5.82 64.32 19.71
CA PRO A 65 6.68 64.35 18.52
C PRO A 65 6.54 63.07 17.69
N GLY A 66 6.33 61.93 18.34
CA GLY A 66 6.10 60.65 17.68
C GLY A 66 4.75 60.59 16.95
N PHE A 67 3.70 61.14 17.53
CA PHE A 67 2.39 61.30 16.89
C PHE A 67 2.50 62.14 15.61
N ARG A 68 3.18 63.29 15.67
CA ARG A 68 3.40 64.14 14.49
C ARG A 68 4.16 63.41 13.40
N ARG A 69 5.18 62.63 13.76
CA ARG A 69 5.95 61.83 12.79
C ARG A 69 5.11 60.68 12.22
N TRP A 70 4.26 60.02 13.01
CA TRP A 70 3.30 59.01 12.53
C TRP A 70 2.32 59.61 11.50
N CYS A 71 1.73 60.78 11.80
CA CYS A 71 0.91 61.52 10.84
C CYS A 71 1.69 61.95 9.59
N ALA A 72 2.97 62.34 9.73
CA ALA A 72 3.78 62.73 8.59
C ALA A 72 4.02 61.54 7.64
N LEU A 73 4.32 60.35 8.15
CA LEU A 73 4.57 59.15 7.34
C LEU A 73 3.38 58.78 6.44
N GLY A 74 2.18 58.73 7.01
CA GLY A 74 0.97 58.45 6.22
C GLY A 74 0.63 59.58 5.24
N HIS A 75 0.87 60.83 5.63
CA HIS A 75 0.67 61.96 4.72
C HIS A 75 1.66 61.94 3.54
N GLU A 76 2.94 61.66 3.79
CA GLU A 76 3.98 61.52 2.78
C GLU A 76 3.62 60.41 1.76
N LEU A 77 2.99 59.31 2.17
CA LEU A 77 2.46 58.30 1.25
C LEU A 77 1.30 58.83 0.39
N ALA A 78 0.39 59.62 0.97
CA ALA A 78 -0.80 60.12 0.29
C ALA A 78 -0.53 61.26 -0.71
N THR A 79 0.47 62.11 -0.45
CA THR A 79 0.75 63.34 -1.20
C THR A 79 2.13 63.38 -1.84
N GLY A 80 3.04 62.48 -1.47
CA GLY A 80 4.39 62.41 -2.02
C GLY A 80 4.42 61.97 -3.49
N THR A 81 5.64 61.95 -4.04
CA THR A 81 5.93 61.40 -5.37
C THR A 81 6.82 60.18 -5.18
N PRO A 82 6.37 58.97 -5.52
CA PRO A 82 5.08 58.57 -6.12
C PRO A 82 3.90 58.62 -5.13
N ARG A 83 2.71 58.97 -5.64
CA ARG A 83 1.48 59.12 -4.84
C ARG A 83 0.79 57.78 -4.59
N CYS A 84 0.48 57.44 -3.33
CA CYS A 84 -0.22 56.19 -2.94
C CYS A 84 -1.26 56.44 -1.84
N VAL A 85 -2.46 56.90 -2.23
CA VAL A 85 -3.54 57.22 -1.28
C VAL A 85 -4.11 55.98 -0.59
N GLU A 86 -4.32 54.89 -1.33
CA GLU A 86 -4.79 53.61 -0.79
C GLU A 86 -3.80 53.05 0.24
N GLY A 87 -2.50 53.12 -0.05
CA GLY A 87 -1.45 52.75 0.90
C GLY A 87 -1.47 53.60 2.17
N ALA A 88 -1.69 54.91 2.06
CA ALA A 88 -1.85 55.77 3.24
C ALA A 88 -3.08 55.41 4.09
N LEU A 89 -4.20 55.02 3.45
CA LEU A 89 -5.37 54.52 4.17
C LEU A 89 -5.08 53.20 4.88
N ALA A 90 -4.36 52.28 4.23
CA ALA A 90 -3.94 51.02 4.82
C ALA A 90 -2.99 51.24 6.01
N TYR A 91 -2.03 52.17 5.89
CA TYR A 91 -1.14 52.58 6.99
C TYR A 91 -1.92 53.07 8.21
N TYR A 92 -2.87 54.00 8.00
CA TYR A 92 -3.66 54.54 9.10
C TYR A 92 -4.69 53.56 9.67
N ALA A 93 -5.00 52.47 8.97
CA ALA A 93 -5.83 51.39 9.50
C ALA A 93 -5.09 50.51 10.53
N VAL A 94 -3.75 50.60 10.61
CA VAL A 94 -2.95 49.84 11.57
C VAL A 94 -2.91 50.53 12.92
N ALA A 95 -3.33 49.81 13.97
CA ALA A 95 -3.24 50.31 15.33
C ALA A 95 -1.77 50.52 15.75
N PRO A 96 -1.42 51.61 16.44
CA PRO A 96 -0.04 51.91 16.86
C PRO A 96 0.67 50.80 17.64
N ALA A 97 -0.06 50.00 18.42
CA ALA A 97 0.51 48.86 19.14
C ALA A 97 0.97 47.70 18.22
N ALA A 98 0.45 47.62 16.99
CA ALA A 98 0.79 46.56 16.03
C ALA A 98 2.19 46.73 15.40
N PHE A 99 2.84 47.88 15.57
CA PHE A 99 4.22 48.10 15.11
C PHE A 99 5.29 47.41 15.98
N GLY A 100 4.88 46.62 16.98
CA GLY A 100 5.77 45.86 17.84
C GLY A 100 6.70 46.74 18.68
N GLN A 101 7.77 46.14 19.20
CA GLN A 101 8.74 46.86 20.05
C GLN A 101 9.49 47.98 19.30
N GLY A 102 9.63 47.85 17.98
CA GLY A 102 10.29 48.88 17.17
C GLY A 102 9.43 50.11 16.89
N GLY A 103 8.12 50.06 17.19
CA GLY A 103 7.21 51.19 17.16
C GLY A 103 7.31 52.03 15.89
N LEU A 104 7.57 53.32 16.06
CA LEU A 104 7.60 54.27 14.94
C LEU A 104 8.75 54.04 13.95
N ALA A 105 9.86 53.42 14.37
CA ALA A 105 10.95 53.08 13.47
C ALA A 105 10.54 51.99 12.47
N VAL A 106 9.79 50.97 12.95
CA VAL A 106 9.21 49.93 12.08
C VAL A 106 8.18 50.54 11.13
N ALA A 107 7.31 51.42 11.63
CA ALA A 107 6.35 52.14 10.80
C ALA A 107 7.03 52.94 9.68
N ALA A 108 8.12 53.66 9.99
CA ALA A 108 8.87 54.44 9.01
C ALA A 108 9.51 53.55 7.92
N ALA A 109 10.22 52.50 8.32
CA ALA A 109 10.85 51.57 7.38
C ALA A 109 9.81 50.82 6.52
N TRP A 110 8.65 50.50 7.07
CA TRP A 110 7.53 49.93 6.34
C TRP A 110 6.97 50.88 5.27
N CYS A 111 6.82 52.17 5.61
CA CYS A 111 6.45 53.21 4.63
C CYS A 111 7.53 53.41 3.56
N ASP A 112 8.82 53.32 3.90
CA ASP A 112 9.92 53.41 2.94
C ASP A 112 9.87 52.28 1.90
N LEU A 113 9.65 51.04 2.34
CA LEU A 113 9.42 49.89 1.46
C LEU A 113 8.19 50.10 0.55
N ALA A 114 7.10 50.64 1.10
CA ALA A 114 5.91 50.95 0.30
C ALA A 114 6.17 52.05 -0.74
N ARG A 115 6.98 53.07 -0.43
CA ARG A 115 7.39 54.10 -1.39
C ARG A 115 8.26 53.52 -2.52
N GLN A 116 9.18 52.62 -2.17
CA GLN A 116 9.98 51.89 -3.16
C GLN A 116 9.06 51.12 -4.13
N LEU A 117 8.08 50.38 -3.61
CA LEU A 117 7.07 49.70 -4.43
C LEU A 117 6.26 50.69 -5.27
N ALA A 118 5.81 51.80 -4.68
CA ALA A 118 4.98 52.79 -5.35
C ALA A 118 5.67 53.44 -6.55
N SER A 119 7.01 53.48 -6.58
CA SER A 119 7.76 54.03 -7.72
C SER A 119 7.70 53.12 -8.95
N ARG A 120 7.37 51.85 -8.75
CA ARG A 120 7.12 50.87 -9.82
C ARG A 120 5.63 50.71 -10.06
N SER A 121 4.85 50.54 -8.99
CA SER A 121 3.40 50.38 -9.04
C SER A 121 2.73 50.83 -7.73
N PRO A 122 1.97 51.94 -7.74
CA PRO A 122 1.19 52.37 -6.57
C PRO A 122 0.21 51.32 -6.06
N ARG A 123 -0.32 50.49 -6.97
CA ARG A 123 -1.22 49.38 -6.64
C ARG A 123 -0.52 48.29 -5.82
N LEU A 124 0.72 47.93 -6.17
CA LEU A 124 1.49 46.94 -5.39
C LEU A 124 1.82 47.48 -3.99
N ALA A 125 2.17 48.77 -3.89
CA ALA A 125 2.41 49.41 -2.60
C ALA A 125 1.18 49.39 -1.69
N ALA A 126 -0.01 49.69 -2.23
CA ALA A 126 -1.26 49.61 -1.49
C ALA A 126 -1.52 48.17 -1.00
N THR A 127 -1.44 47.18 -1.88
CA THR A 127 -1.63 45.77 -1.51
C THR A 127 -0.62 45.30 -0.46
N PHE A 128 0.65 45.71 -0.57
CA PHE A 128 1.67 45.40 0.44
C PHE A 128 1.30 45.95 1.83
N LEU A 129 0.88 47.22 1.91
CA LEU A 129 0.50 47.84 3.18
C LEU A 129 -0.80 47.24 3.76
N GLU A 130 -1.70 46.74 2.90
CA GLU A 130 -2.92 46.07 3.34
C GLU A 130 -2.66 44.67 3.91
N GLN A 131 -1.75 43.89 3.32
CA GLN A 131 -1.59 42.46 3.63
C GLN A 131 -0.51 42.14 4.68
N THR A 132 0.43 43.06 4.92
CA THR A 132 1.55 42.85 5.85
C THR A 132 1.41 43.36 7.31
N PRO A 133 0.32 44.00 7.79
CA PRO A 133 0.24 44.48 9.18
C PRO A 133 0.51 43.41 10.25
N ALA A 134 0.07 42.16 10.04
CA ALA A 134 0.27 41.07 10.99
C ALA A 134 1.76 40.69 11.20
N VAL A 135 2.63 41.08 10.28
CA VAL A 135 4.08 40.79 10.34
C VAL A 135 4.83 41.81 11.20
N LEU A 136 4.29 43.02 11.35
CA LEU A 136 4.98 44.17 11.96
C LEU A 136 5.34 43.97 13.44
N ALA A 137 4.58 43.13 14.16
CA ALA A 137 4.83 42.86 15.57
C ALA A 137 6.03 41.92 15.82
N ARG A 138 6.57 41.29 14.77
CA ARG A 138 7.65 40.31 14.90
C ARG A 138 9.00 40.99 15.11
N ALA A 139 9.91 40.31 15.83
CA ALA A 139 11.28 40.77 16.03
C ALA A 139 12.07 40.90 14.71
N ASP A 140 11.79 40.02 13.74
CA ASP A 140 12.44 39.97 12.43
C ASP A 140 11.64 40.66 11.31
N ALA A 141 10.67 41.53 11.66
CA ALA A 141 9.74 42.12 10.70
C ALA A 141 10.44 42.87 9.55
N LEU A 142 11.45 43.70 9.84
CA LEU A 142 12.09 44.52 8.82
C LEU A 142 12.92 43.72 7.80
N PRO A 143 13.86 42.84 8.20
CA PRO A 143 14.56 41.96 7.26
C PRO A 143 13.59 41.14 6.40
N ARG A 144 12.52 40.63 7.01
CA ARG A 144 11.48 39.85 6.36
C ARG A 144 10.73 40.63 5.30
N LEU A 145 10.21 41.82 5.64
CA LEU A 145 9.49 42.67 4.69
C LEU A 145 10.40 43.18 3.57
N HIS A 146 11.67 43.43 3.86
CA HIS A 146 12.65 43.80 2.84
C HIS A 146 12.85 42.68 1.81
N ALA A 147 13.07 41.44 2.26
CA ALA A 147 13.18 40.27 1.39
C ALA A 147 11.88 40.01 0.61
N TRP A 148 10.72 40.19 1.25
CA TRP A 148 9.42 40.03 0.62
C TRP A 148 9.22 41.02 -0.53
N VAL A 149 9.56 42.29 -0.32
CA VAL A 149 9.49 43.36 -1.33
C VAL A 149 10.48 43.11 -2.46
N ALA A 150 11.71 42.69 -2.14
CA ALA A 150 12.73 42.38 -3.15
C ALA A 150 12.28 41.26 -4.10
N ALA A 151 11.75 40.15 -3.57
CA ALA A 151 11.22 39.06 -4.38
C ALA A 151 10.01 39.49 -5.24
N GLY A 152 9.08 40.27 -4.66
CA GLY A 152 7.93 40.79 -5.40
C GLY A 152 8.29 41.78 -6.52
N LEU A 153 9.31 42.62 -6.31
CA LEU A 153 9.86 43.49 -7.34
C LEU A 153 10.56 42.69 -8.45
N GLY A 154 11.32 41.64 -8.10
CA GLY A 154 11.91 40.73 -9.09
C GLY A 154 10.87 40.08 -10.00
N LEU A 155 9.71 39.70 -9.46
CA LEU A 155 8.58 39.22 -10.26
C LEU A 155 8.01 40.31 -11.18
N HIS A 156 7.84 41.53 -10.66
CA HIS A 156 7.31 42.64 -11.44
C HIS A 156 8.21 43.02 -12.61
N ASP A 157 9.52 43.01 -12.39
CA ASP A 157 10.55 43.35 -13.38
C ASP A 157 10.81 42.23 -14.39
N THR A 158 10.21 41.04 -14.20
CA THR A 158 10.32 39.93 -15.14
C THR A 158 9.72 40.31 -16.51
N PRO A 159 10.44 40.10 -17.63
CA PRO A 159 9.96 40.49 -18.96
C PRO A 159 8.61 39.85 -19.33
N GLY A 160 7.70 40.67 -19.86
CA GLY A 160 6.39 40.25 -20.35
C GLY A 160 5.22 40.64 -19.44
N TRP A 161 4.00 40.54 -19.98
CA TRP A 161 2.79 41.01 -19.30
C TRP A 161 2.44 40.22 -18.02
N ARG A 162 2.99 39.02 -17.86
CA ARG A 162 2.70 38.11 -16.73
C ARG A 162 3.37 38.53 -15.43
N GLY A 163 4.57 39.14 -15.48
CA GLY A 163 5.34 39.50 -14.28
C GLY A 163 4.55 40.41 -13.33
N GLY A 164 3.95 41.48 -13.86
CA GLY A 164 3.12 42.39 -13.08
C GLY A 164 1.85 41.76 -12.50
N ALA A 165 1.18 40.87 -13.24
CA ALA A 165 0.01 40.16 -12.76
C ALA A 165 0.38 39.19 -11.62
N VAL A 166 1.44 38.40 -11.79
CA VAL A 166 1.93 37.44 -10.78
C VAL A 166 2.43 38.18 -9.53
N ALA A 167 3.13 39.30 -9.68
CA ALA A 167 3.54 40.15 -8.56
C ALA A 167 2.34 40.66 -7.75
N HIS A 168 1.24 41.03 -8.40
CA HIS A 168 0.03 41.42 -7.68
C HIS A 168 -0.58 40.26 -6.87
N VAL A 169 -0.65 39.05 -7.44
CA VAL A 169 -1.13 37.87 -6.70
C VAL A 169 -0.14 37.46 -5.59
N TYR A 170 1.17 37.73 -5.77
CA TYR A 170 2.20 37.54 -4.75
C TYR A 170 1.97 38.43 -3.54
N PHE A 171 1.78 39.74 -3.72
CA PHE A 171 1.51 40.65 -2.60
C PHE A 171 0.15 40.42 -1.95
N ARG A 172 -0.78 39.73 -2.63
CA ARG A 172 -2.06 39.25 -2.06
C ARG A 172 -1.94 37.93 -1.28
N ALA A 173 -0.73 37.46 -1.02
CA ALA A 173 -0.53 36.29 -0.18
C ALA A 173 -1.16 36.48 1.21
N GLU A 174 -1.67 35.40 1.79
CA GLU A 174 -2.11 35.42 3.17
C GLU A 174 -0.94 35.70 4.11
N ALA A 175 -1.20 36.42 5.22
CA ALA A 175 -0.17 36.79 6.19
C ALA A 175 0.60 35.57 6.72
N ASP A 176 -0.08 34.43 6.85
CA ASP A 176 0.50 33.16 7.30
C ASP A 176 1.63 32.67 6.38
N VAL A 177 1.58 32.96 5.08
CA VAL A 177 2.69 32.63 4.15
C VAL A 177 3.92 33.45 4.48
N VAL A 178 3.73 34.76 4.69
CA VAL A 178 4.81 35.67 5.04
C VAL A 178 5.40 35.28 6.39
N VAL A 179 4.60 34.75 7.31
CA VAL A 179 5.09 34.30 8.62
C VAL A 179 5.76 32.92 8.56
N ALA A 180 5.22 31.98 7.79
CA ALA A 180 5.67 30.58 7.78
C ALA A 180 6.94 30.35 6.96
N LEU A 181 7.17 31.08 5.88
CA LEU A 181 8.39 30.95 5.08
C LEU A 181 9.52 31.80 5.65
N ALA A 182 10.73 31.25 5.77
CA ALA A 182 11.91 32.06 6.07
C ALA A 182 12.20 33.10 4.95
N PRO A 183 12.76 34.28 5.27
CA PRO A 183 13.00 35.36 4.29
C PRO A 183 13.77 34.94 3.04
N GLU A 184 14.73 34.03 3.18
CA GLU A 184 15.53 33.45 2.10
C GLU A 184 14.71 32.64 1.08
N HIS A 185 13.52 32.14 1.46
CA HIS A 185 12.67 31.32 0.60
C HIS A 185 11.63 32.12 -0.20
N TYR A 186 11.52 33.44 -0.01
CA TYR A 186 10.54 34.25 -0.73
C TYR A 186 10.79 34.33 -2.23
N ASP A 187 12.06 34.46 -2.64
CA ASP A 187 12.42 34.45 -4.06
C ASP A 187 12.13 33.08 -4.70
N LEU A 188 12.42 32.00 -3.98
CA LEU A 188 12.10 30.64 -4.43
C LEU A 188 10.59 30.46 -4.60
N TRP A 189 9.78 30.86 -3.61
CA TRP A 189 8.33 30.77 -3.70
C TRP A 189 7.75 31.66 -4.81
N ALA A 190 8.28 32.88 -4.97
CA ALA A 190 7.94 33.79 -6.05
C ALA A 190 8.16 33.15 -7.43
N LYS A 191 9.34 32.56 -7.66
CA LYS A 191 9.67 31.84 -8.90
C LYS A 191 8.75 30.66 -9.14
N THR A 192 8.49 29.84 -8.11
CA THR A 192 7.55 28.71 -8.21
C THR A 192 6.18 29.19 -8.67
N ARG A 193 5.65 30.28 -8.09
CA ARG A 193 4.36 30.85 -8.50
C ARG A 193 4.36 31.37 -9.94
N LEU A 194 5.43 32.03 -10.36
CA LEU A 194 5.56 32.53 -11.74
C LEU A 194 5.44 31.40 -12.76
N VAL A 195 6.11 30.27 -12.52
CA VAL A 195 6.04 29.13 -13.44
C VAL A 195 4.69 28.42 -13.36
N LEU A 196 4.13 28.24 -12.16
CA LEU A 196 2.82 27.60 -11.99
C LEU A 196 1.65 28.44 -12.52
N ALA A 197 1.76 29.77 -12.53
CA ALA A 197 0.71 30.66 -13.05
C ALA A 197 0.38 30.40 -14.53
N ALA A 198 1.28 29.78 -15.29
CA ALA A 198 1.01 29.38 -16.67
C ALA A 198 0.12 28.12 -16.78
N ALA A 199 0.15 27.23 -15.77
CA ALA A 199 -0.60 25.97 -15.76
C ALA A 199 -1.87 26.03 -14.91
N VAL A 200 -1.91 26.94 -13.91
CA VAL A 200 -3.03 27.04 -12.97
C VAL A 200 -3.98 28.14 -13.41
N ARG A 201 -5.21 27.77 -13.79
CA ARG A 201 -6.26 28.71 -14.18
C ARG A 201 -6.79 29.55 -12.99
N GLU A 202 -6.70 29.01 -11.77
CA GLU A 202 -7.21 29.64 -10.54
C GLU A 202 -6.08 30.35 -9.78
N SER A 203 -5.91 31.65 -10.04
CA SER A 203 -4.86 32.48 -9.42
C SER A 203 -4.94 32.54 -7.88
N THR A 204 -6.12 32.30 -7.30
CA THR A 204 -6.35 32.21 -5.84
C THR A 204 -5.70 31.00 -5.20
N SER A 205 -5.52 29.89 -5.91
CA SER A 205 -4.89 28.69 -5.35
C SER A 205 -3.39 28.85 -5.04
N LEU A 206 -2.79 29.96 -5.49
CA LEU A 206 -1.38 30.27 -5.26
C LEU A 206 -1.17 31.36 -4.19
N THR A 207 -2.22 31.93 -3.59
CA THR A 207 -2.09 32.96 -2.52
C THR A 207 -1.77 32.36 -1.15
N CYS A 208 -1.94 31.05 -0.98
CA CYS A 208 -1.62 30.32 0.24
C CYS A 208 -0.61 29.19 -0.02
N LEU A 209 0.02 28.71 1.05
CA LEU A 209 0.75 27.45 1.00
C LEU A 209 -0.25 26.28 0.98
N PRO A 210 0.09 25.14 0.36
CA PRO A 210 -0.76 23.96 0.44
C PRO A 210 -0.98 23.52 1.90
N PRO A 211 -2.12 22.88 2.21
CA PRO A 211 -2.42 22.44 3.57
C PRO A 211 -1.28 21.60 4.18
N GLY A 212 -0.93 21.90 5.43
CA GLY A 212 0.12 21.21 6.18
C GLY A 212 1.56 21.71 5.93
N VAL A 213 1.85 22.38 4.81
CA VAL A 213 3.23 22.85 4.51
C VAL A 213 3.70 23.92 5.50
N ALA A 214 2.77 24.69 6.06
CA ALA A 214 3.07 25.70 7.08
C ALA A 214 3.66 25.10 8.38
N THR A 215 3.52 23.80 8.66
CA THR A 215 4.09 23.15 9.86
C THR A 215 5.41 22.43 9.59
N TRP A 216 5.85 22.35 8.33
CA TRP A 216 7.11 21.69 7.96
C TRP A 216 8.32 22.47 8.45
N THR A 217 9.48 21.83 8.47
CA THR A 217 10.76 22.51 8.70
C THR A 217 11.12 23.39 7.50
N ASP A 218 11.97 24.40 7.71
CA ASP A 218 12.42 25.28 6.63
C ASP A 218 13.11 24.51 5.48
N ALA A 219 13.90 23.49 5.81
CA ALA A 219 14.55 22.63 4.81
C ALA A 219 13.55 21.80 3.98
N GLU A 220 12.47 21.30 4.61
CA GLU A 220 11.40 20.59 3.89
C GLU A 220 10.64 21.52 2.94
N ARG A 221 10.32 22.75 3.38
CA ARG A 221 9.66 23.75 2.53
C ARG A 221 10.53 24.13 1.34
N ALA A 222 11.83 24.35 1.55
CA ALA A 222 12.79 24.62 0.48
C ALA A 222 12.85 23.47 -0.53
N SER A 223 13.08 22.24 -0.05
CA SER A 223 13.16 21.04 -0.89
C SER A 223 11.90 20.83 -1.73
N PHE A 224 10.72 21.09 -1.14
CA PHE A 224 9.45 21.02 -1.84
C PHE A 224 9.31 22.07 -2.94
N LEU A 225 9.63 23.33 -2.66
CA LEU A 225 9.52 24.40 -3.65
C LEU A 225 10.53 24.23 -4.79
N GLU A 226 11.75 23.78 -4.49
CA GLU A 226 12.80 23.46 -5.47
C GLU A 226 12.36 22.30 -6.39
N LEU A 227 11.80 21.24 -5.82
CA LEU A 227 11.24 20.11 -6.58
C LEU A 227 10.17 20.59 -7.57
N VAL A 228 9.20 21.39 -7.09
CA VAL A 228 8.11 21.90 -7.92
C VAL A 228 8.67 22.80 -9.02
N LEU A 229 9.59 23.71 -8.70
CA LEU A 229 10.20 24.61 -9.68
C LEU A 229 10.95 23.82 -10.77
N ARG A 230 11.67 22.77 -10.39
CA ARG A 230 12.39 21.90 -11.34
C ARG A 230 11.44 21.18 -12.29
N PHE A 231 10.40 20.54 -11.78
CA PHE A 231 9.44 19.86 -12.67
C PHE A 231 8.71 20.84 -13.57
N ALA A 232 8.47 22.05 -13.08
CA ALA A 232 7.74 23.06 -13.84
C ALA A 232 8.51 23.54 -15.10
N THR A 233 9.83 23.36 -15.18
CA THR A 233 10.61 23.72 -16.38
C THR A 233 10.32 22.81 -17.58
N ALA A 234 9.91 21.56 -17.34
CA ALA A 234 9.58 20.59 -18.39
C ALA A 234 8.08 20.30 -18.49
N ALA A 235 7.37 20.25 -17.35
CA ALA A 235 5.97 19.86 -17.25
C ALA A 235 5.23 20.70 -16.18
N PRO A 236 4.78 21.92 -16.52
CA PRO A 236 4.19 22.85 -15.55
C PRO A 236 2.85 22.35 -14.98
N GLU A 237 2.05 21.61 -15.75
CA GLU A 237 0.80 21.00 -15.26
C GLU A 237 1.07 19.90 -14.22
N SER A 238 2.06 19.04 -14.50
CA SER A 238 2.49 18.01 -13.56
C SER A 238 3.06 18.61 -12.28
N ALA A 239 3.85 19.68 -12.39
CA ALA A 239 4.36 20.42 -11.23
C ALA A 239 3.24 21.04 -10.40
N ALA A 240 2.20 21.62 -11.04
CA ALA A 240 1.01 22.13 -10.34
C ALA A 240 0.23 21.02 -9.64
N SER A 241 0.16 19.82 -10.23
CA SER A 241 -0.41 18.63 -9.59
C SER A 241 0.40 18.24 -8.35
N CYS A 242 1.73 18.15 -8.46
CA CYS A 242 2.62 17.86 -7.34
C CYS A 242 2.52 18.89 -6.22
N TYR A 243 2.47 20.19 -6.55
CA TYR A 243 2.31 21.27 -5.56
C TYR A 243 1.07 21.08 -4.69
N ARG A 244 -0.04 20.60 -5.27
CA ARG A 244 -1.30 20.39 -4.54
C ARG A 244 -1.37 19.05 -3.81
N SER A 245 -0.91 17.97 -4.43
CA SER A 245 -1.14 16.60 -3.94
C SER A 245 -0.04 16.07 -3.03
N LEU A 246 1.21 16.47 -3.23
CA LEU A 246 2.35 15.92 -2.46
C LEU A 246 2.22 16.20 -0.97
N PRO A 247 1.87 17.42 -0.51
CA PRO A 247 1.75 17.69 0.93
C PRO A 247 0.69 16.84 1.63
N LEU A 248 -0.42 16.56 0.95
CA LEU A 248 -1.48 15.69 1.46
C LEU A 248 -1.03 14.22 1.53
N ALA A 249 -0.33 13.76 0.50
CA ALA A 249 0.15 12.38 0.43
C ALA A 249 1.16 12.05 1.53
N VAL A 250 2.01 13.01 1.93
CA VAL A 250 3.06 12.80 2.94
C VAL A 250 2.65 13.21 4.35
N ALA A 251 1.39 13.62 4.57
CA ALA A 251 0.93 14.18 5.84
C ALA A 251 1.04 13.20 7.02
N ARG A 252 0.94 11.89 6.76
CA ARG A 252 1.04 10.82 7.77
C ARG A 252 2.47 10.35 8.07
N LEU A 253 3.45 10.77 7.26
CA LEU A 253 4.85 10.42 7.48
C LEU A 253 5.44 11.21 8.65
N ASP A 254 6.30 10.54 9.43
CA ASP A 254 7.14 11.22 10.42
C ASP A 254 8.12 12.20 9.72
N PRO A 255 8.61 13.25 10.43
CA PRO A 255 9.45 14.27 9.81
C PRO A 255 10.74 13.74 9.15
N ALA A 256 11.37 12.69 9.70
CA ALA A 256 12.60 12.16 9.14
C ALA A 256 12.33 11.41 7.83
N SER A 257 11.27 10.60 7.78
CA SER A 257 10.83 9.92 6.55
C SER A 257 10.36 10.91 5.48
N ARG A 258 9.62 11.95 5.87
CA ARG A 258 9.14 12.99 4.94
C ARG A 258 10.30 13.79 4.34
N ALA A 259 11.25 14.24 5.17
CA ALA A 259 12.45 14.94 4.69
C ALA A 259 13.29 14.06 3.74
N ALA A 260 13.46 12.78 4.07
CA ALA A 260 14.17 11.83 3.21
C ALA A 260 13.46 11.64 1.86
N LEU A 261 12.12 11.51 1.85
CA LEU A 261 11.34 11.39 0.62
C LEU A 261 11.45 12.65 -0.23
N LEU A 262 11.32 13.85 0.36
CA LEU A 262 11.49 15.11 -0.35
C LEU A 262 12.89 15.25 -0.95
N ALA A 263 13.93 14.84 -0.21
CA ALA A 263 15.30 14.82 -0.72
C ALA A 263 15.50 13.81 -1.87
N THR A 264 14.83 12.66 -1.82
CA THR A 264 14.84 11.67 -2.92
C THR A 264 14.13 12.22 -4.15
N LEU A 265 12.92 12.77 -4.00
CA LEU A 265 12.19 13.41 -5.09
C LEU A 265 12.98 14.59 -5.67
N GLY A 266 13.67 15.33 -4.80
CA GLY A 266 14.58 16.41 -5.14
C GLY A 266 15.80 16.00 -5.98
N ARG A 267 16.02 14.72 -6.28
CA ARG A 267 17.08 14.25 -7.19
C ARG A 267 16.57 13.88 -8.58
N PHE A 268 15.26 13.78 -8.78
CA PHE A 268 14.71 13.47 -10.09
C PHE A 268 15.00 14.60 -11.09
N ASP A 269 15.29 14.22 -12.32
CA ASP A 269 15.41 15.17 -13.43
C ASP A 269 14.07 15.86 -13.73
N ALA A 270 14.13 16.99 -14.42
CA ALA A 270 12.93 17.76 -14.77
C ALA A 270 11.96 16.97 -15.67
N ALA A 271 12.49 16.15 -16.59
CA ALA A 271 11.70 15.38 -17.56
C ALA A 271 10.84 14.29 -16.91
N SER A 272 11.21 13.84 -15.71
CA SER A 272 10.48 12.84 -14.92
C SER A 272 9.26 13.41 -14.20
N GLY A 273 9.05 14.72 -14.24
CA GLY A 273 7.93 15.40 -13.56
C GLY A 273 6.55 14.77 -13.83
N PRO A 274 6.17 14.44 -15.08
CA PRO A 274 4.92 13.75 -15.38
C PRO A 274 4.81 12.39 -14.69
N GLU A 275 5.82 11.53 -14.81
CA GLU A 275 5.80 10.19 -14.23
C GLU A 275 5.74 10.23 -12.70
N VAL A 276 6.47 11.15 -12.06
CA VAL A 276 6.41 11.35 -10.61
C VAL A 276 5.03 11.87 -10.21
N ALA A 277 4.45 12.83 -10.94
CA ALA A 277 3.12 13.38 -10.66
C ALA A 277 2.03 12.30 -10.69
N THR A 278 2.14 11.28 -11.55
CA THR A 278 1.17 10.16 -11.59
C THR A 278 1.13 9.36 -10.28
N VAL A 279 2.25 9.25 -9.56
CA VAL A 279 2.34 8.48 -8.30
C VAL A 279 2.28 9.33 -7.06
N THR A 280 2.42 10.66 -7.17
CA THR A 280 2.43 11.57 -6.02
C THR A 280 1.33 11.28 -4.99
N PRO A 281 0.06 11.02 -5.36
CA PRO A 281 -1.00 10.75 -4.38
C PRO A 281 -0.76 9.52 -3.49
N VAL A 282 0.03 8.54 -3.95
CA VAL A 282 0.29 7.28 -3.24
C VAL A 282 1.70 7.18 -2.65
N LEU A 283 2.58 8.17 -2.88
CA LEU A 283 3.97 8.13 -2.43
C LEU A 283 4.11 7.96 -0.91
N GLY A 284 3.27 8.62 -0.11
CA GLY A 284 3.29 8.45 1.34
C GLY A 284 2.92 7.03 1.76
N ALA A 285 1.87 6.46 1.15
CA ALA A 285 1.44 5.09 1.43
C ALA A 285 2.52 4.06 1.04
N ILE A 286 3.19 4.26 -0.10
CA ILE A 286 4.33 3.44 -0.52
C ILE A 286 5.42 3.43 0.56
N VAL A 287 5.82 4.60 1.08
CA VAL A 287 6.87 4.70 2.11
C VAL A 287 6.40 4.13 3.45
N GLU A 288 5.11 4.23 3.78
CA GLU A 288 4.55 3.66 5.01
C GLU A 288 4.67 2.14 5.10
N THR A 289 4.62 1.44 3.96
CA THR A 289 4.80 -0.04 3.91
C THR A 289 6.20 -0.49 4.35
N VAL A 290 7.20 0.38 4.24
CA VAL A 290 8.56 0.09 4.68
C VAL A 290 8.63 0.22 6.21
N PRO A 291 9.25 -0.73 6.95
CA PRO A 291 9.38 -0.64 8.41
C PRO A 291 10.06 0.67 8.84
N ALA A 292 9.49 1.34 9.85
CA ALA A 292 9.91 2.68 10.27
C ALA A 292 11.42 2.82 10.53
N VAL A 293 12.04 1.78 11.10
CA VAL A 293 13.47 1.73 11.43
C VAL A 293 14.37 1.87 10.20
N VAL A 294 13.92 1.45 9.01
CA VAL A 294 14.74 1.39 7.79
C VAL A 294 14.26 2.32 6.67
N ARG A 295 13.17 3.07 6.87
CA ARG A 295 12.59 3.98 5.84
C ARG A 295 13.61 4.95 5.26
N THR A 296 14.32 5.68 6.11
CA THR A 296 15.31 6.67 5.68
C THR A 296 16.47 6.02 4.92
N ALA A 297 16.94 4.85 5.38
CA ALA A 297 18.00 4.11 4.69
C ALA A 297 17.55 3.61 3.32
N ALA A 298 16.33 3.07 3.21
CA ALA A 298 15.74 2.64 1.95
C ALA A 298 15.58 3.80 0.95
N LEU A 299 15.12 4.96 1.41
CA LEU A 299 15.01 6.17 0.60
C LEU A 299 16.38 6.71 0.17
N GLY A 300 17.42 6.52 0.99
CA GLY A 300 18.81 6.79 0.62
C GLY A 300 19.28 5.91 -0.54
N LEU A 301 18.99 4.61 -0.50
CA LEU A 301 19.31 3.68 -1.60
C LEU A 301 18.54 4.04 -2.89
N VAL A 302 17.28 4.44 -2.78
CA VAL A 302 16.50 4.93 -3.93
C VAL A 302 17.11 6.22 -4.49
N SER A 303 17.54 7.16 -3.62
CA SER A 303 18.22 8.39 -4.04
C SER A 303 19.47 8.09 -4.88
N GLU A 304 20.28 7.12 -4.50
CA GLU A 304 21.46 6.70 -5.27
C GLU A 304 21.11 6.16 -6.67
N ILE A 305 19.94 5.54 -6.83
CA ILE A 305 19.46 5.07 -8.13
C ILE A 305 19.00 6.27 -8.97
N VAL A 306 18.23 7.19 -8.37
CA VAL A 306 17.69 8.38 -9.04
C VAL A 306 18.80 9.22 -9.66
N GLU A 307 19.93 9.41 -8.95
CA GLU A 307 21.09 10.15 -9.46
C GLU A 307 21.69 9.57 -10.76
N ARG A 308 21.47 8.26 -11.01
CA ARG A 308 21.96 7.57 -12.21
C ARG A 308 20.88 7.42 -13.26
N SER A 309 19.63 7.20 -12.85
CA SER A 309 18.47 7.06 -13.72
C SER A 309 17.17 7.31 -12.94
N SER A 310 16.52 8.44 -13.23
CA SER A 310 15.21 8.79 -12.66
C SER A 310 14.15 7.72 -12.92
N ALA A 311 14.10 7.15 -14.12
CA ALA A 311 13.15 6.09 -14.47
C ALA A 311 13.35 4.81 -13.65
N ALA A 312 14.61 4.41 -13.42
CA ALA A 312 14.94 3.27 -12.56
C ALA A 312 14.64 3.57 -11.08
N GLY A 313 14.93 4.79 -10.64
CA GLY A 313 14.63 5.25 -9.28
C GLY A 313 13.14 5.27 -8.99
N LEU A 314 12.31 5.72 -9.95
CA LEU A 314 10.85 5.67 -9.83
C LEU A 314 10.33 4.23 -9.75
N ALA A 315 10.89 3.33 -10.58
CA ALA A 315 10.56 1.92 -10.55
C ALA A 315 10.90 1.31 -9.18
N ALA A 316 12.10 1.57 -8.66
CA ALA A 316 12.53 1.11 -7.34
C ALA A 316 11.62 1.63 -6.21
N LEU A 317 11.25 2.91 -6.26
CA LEU A 317 10.33 3.53 -5.30
C LEU A 317 8.95 2.84 -5.33
N ARG A 318 8.39 2.61 -6.51
CA ARG A 318 7.12 1.89 -6.70
C ARG A 318 7.17 0.45 -6.20
N SER A 319 8.32 -0.21 -6.31
CA SER A 319 8.51 -1.60 -5.90
C SER A 319 8.84 -1.80 -4.42
N LEU A 320 9.03 -0.72 -3.64
CA LEU A 320 9.30 -0.84 -2.19
C LEU A 320 8.29 -1.70 -1.43
N PRO A 321 6.96 -1.57 -1.61
CA PRO A 321 6.00 -2.39 -0.86
C PRO A 321 6.23 -3.88 -1.09
N ARG A 322 6.26 -4.27 -2.37
CA ARG A 322 6.48 -5.66 -2.78
C ARG A 322 7.85 -6.19 -2.36
N LEU A 323 8.89 -5.35 -2.41
CA LEU A 323 10.24 -5.70 -1.97
C LEU A 323 10.27 -6.04 -0.46
N TYR A 324 9.58 -5.25 0.38
CA TYR A 324 9.53 -5.48 1.81
C TYR A 324 8.49 -6.53 2.24
N GLU A 325 7.55 -6.89 1.36
CA GLU A 325 6.64 -8.04 1.53
C GLU A 325 7.33 -9.38 1.17
N GLU A 326 8.08 -9.43 0.06
CA GLU A 326 8.62 -10.68 -0.48
C GLU A 326 10.05 -11.01 -0.02
N ALA A 327 10.87 -10.02 0.34
CA ALA A 327 12.28 -10.25 0.68
C ALA A 327 12.51 -10.56 2.17
N GLN A 328 13.32 -11.60 2.45
CA GLN A 328 13.85 -11.85 3.79
C GLN A 328 14.93 -10.81 4.18
N SER A 329 15.17 -10.70 5.49
CA SER A 329 16.16 -9.81 6.11
C SER A 329 17.55 -9.96 5.44
N GLY A 330 18.08 -8.87 4.87
CA GLY A 330 19.38 -8.85 4.17
C GLY A 330 19.35 -9.16 2.67
N GLY A 331 18.22 -9.63 2.13
CA GLY A 331 18.02 -9.78 0.67
C GLY A 331 17.86 -8.43 -0.05
N ILE A 332 17.25 -7.47 0.64
CA ILE A 332 16.92 -6.13 0.13
C ILE A 332 18.18 -5.36 -0.28
N GLU A 333 19.19 -5.27 0.59
CA GLU A 333 20.45 -4.57 0.27
C GLU A 333 21.20 -5.20 -0.90
N ARG A 334 21.21 -6.55 -0.98
CA ARG A 334 21.81 -7.27 -2.11
C ARG A 334 21.06 -6.99 -3.40
N TRP A 335 19.73 -6.92 -3.34
CA TRP A 335 18.89 -6.58 -4.47
C TRP A 335 19.18 -5.16 -5.00
N PHE A 336 19.26 -4.17 -4.10
CA PHE A 336 19.65 -2.80 -4.47
C PHE A 336 21.04 -2.74 -5.12
N ARG A 337 22.03 -3.42 -4.53
CA ARG A 337 23.40 -3.48 -5.06
C ARG A 337 23.48 -4.15 -6.43
N ALA A 338 22.78 -5.26 -6.62
CA ALA A 338 22.73 -5.96 -7.90
C ALA A 338 22.06 -5.12 -8.98
N GLY A 339 20.94 -4.47 -8.67
CA GLY A 339 20.25 -3.57 -9.59
C GLY A 339 21.10 -2.37 -10.00
N LEU A 340 21.82 -1.77 -9.05
CA LEU A 340 22.77 -0.68 -9.34
C LEU A 340 23.90 -1.14 -10.26
N ALA A 341 24.47 -2.32 -10.04
CA ALA A 341 25.50 -2.88 -10.91
C ALA A 341 24.99 -3.14 -12.34
N ILE A 342 23.73 -3.56 -12.50
CA ILE A 342 23.09 -3.77 -13.82
C ILE A 342 22.78 -2.44 -14.51
N ALA A 343 22.33 -1.44 -13.74
CA ALA A 343 22.04 -0.11 -14.26
C ALA A 343 23.32 0.58 -14.79
N VAL A 344 24.48 0.26 -14.24
CA VAL A 344 25.79 0.69 -14.76
C VAL A 344 26.04 0.01 -16.11
N GLY A 345 25.86 0.78 -17.19
CA GLY A 345 26.07 0.34 -18.58
C GLY A 345 24.80 -0.04 -19.34
N ASN A 346 23.67 -0.26 -18.66
CA ASN A 346 22.39 -0.51 -19.31
C ASN A 346 21.18 0.06 -18.51
N PRO A 347 20.77 1.32 -18.76
CA PRO A 347 19.70 1.96 -17.99
C PRO A 347 18.33 1.29 -18.20
N ALA A 348 18.06 0.72 -19.38
CA ALA A 348 16.80 0.01 -19.64
C ALA A 348 16.72 -1.30 -18.84
N ALA A 349 17.81 -2.07 -18.79
CA ALA A 349 17.89 -3.27 -17.96
C ALA A 349 17.79 -2.94 -16.47
N GLY A 350 18.41 -1.83 -16.04
CA GLY A 350 18.28 -1.31 -14.68
C GLY A 350 16.82 -1.00 -14.33
N ARG A 351 16.11 -0.26 -15.20
CA ARG A 351 14.68 0.02 -15.01
C ARG A 351 13.85 -1.27 -14.88
N ALA A 352 14.01 -2.23 -15.80
CA ALA A 352 13.28 -3.50 -15.75
C ALA A 352 13.63 -4.33 -14.50
N PHE A 353 14.88 -4.25 -14.04
CA PHE A 353 15.30 -4.89 -12.79
C PHE A 353 14.55 -4.28 -11.59
N PHE A 354 14.59 -2.95 -11.45
CA PHE A 354 13.97 -2.25 -10.33
C PHE A 354 12.44 -2.27 -10.37
N ALA A 355 11.84 -2.45 -11.55
CA ALA A 355 10.40 -2.68 -11.72
C ALA A 355 9.94 -4.10 -11.38
N LEU A 356 10.86 -5.00 -10.99
CA LEU A 356 10.59 -6.44 -10.78
C LEU A 356 10.10 -7.19 -12.04
N GLU A 357 10.42 -6.68 -13.23
CA GLU A 357 10.06 -7.27 -14.53
C GLU A 357 11.16 -8.22 -15.07
N SER A 358 12.37 -8.14 -14.52
CA SER A 358 13.49 -9.00 -14.91
C SER A 358 13.50 -10.32 -14.14
N ARG A 359 13.73 -11.44 -14.86
CA ARG A 359 14.01 -12.75 -14.25
C ARG A 359 15.16 -12.69 -13.26
N THR A 360 16.21 -11.91 -13.57
CA THR A 360 17.37 -11.71 -12.68
C THR A 360 16.97 -10.98 -11.41
N SER A 361 16.04 -10.02 -11.49
CA SER A 361 15.54 -9.30 -10.31
C SER A 361 14.81 -10.23 -9.36
N LEU A 362 13.89 -11.04 -9.87
CA LEU A 362 13.18 -12.06 -9.09
C LEU A 362 14.14 -13.13 -8.56
N ALA A 363 15.14 -13.55 -9.34
CA ALA A 363 16.14 -14.50 -8.90
C ALA A 363 17.00 -13.95 -7.75
N VAL A 364 17.45 -12.70 -7.81
CA VAL A 364 18.23 -12.07 -6.72
C VAL A 364 17.38 -11.88 -5.46
N LEU A 365 16.10 -11.50 -5.63
CA LEU A 365 15.14 -11.38 -4.54
C LEU A 365 14.94 -12.73 -3.82
N ARG A 366 14.82 -13.83 -4.60
CA ARG A 366 14.59 -15.19 -4.10
C ARG A 366 15.85 -15.94 -3.69
N ALA A 367 17.03 -15.54 -4.18
CA ALA A 367 18.31 -16.18 -3.84
C ALA A 367 18.68 -16.06 -2.34
N GLY A 368 18.01 -15.19 -1.60
CA GLY A 368 18.08 -15.12 -0.14
C GLY A 368 16.99 -15.89 0.61
N SER A 369 16.06 -16.56 -0.08
CA SER A 369 14.94 -17.27 0.54
C SER A 369 15.39 -18.60 1.12
N THR A 370 15.17 -18.79 2.42
CA THR A 370 15.29 -20.12 3.06
C THR A 370 14.26 -21.10 2.54
N ALA A 371 13.11 -20.63 2.04
CA ALA A 371 12.05 -21.52 1.59
C ALA A 371 12.37 -22.17 0.24
N ALA A 372 11.93 -23.40 0.09
CA ALA A 372 11.79 -24.06 -1.21
C ALA A 372 10.35 -23.92 -1.70
N THR A 373 10.16 -23.66 -3.00
CA THR A 373 8.82 -23.55 -3.61
C THR A 373 8.57 -24.68 -4.60
N LEU A 374 7.31 -25.03 -4.79
CA LEU A 374 6.92 -26.09 -5.72
C LEU A 374 7.18 -25.71 -7.17
N ASP A 375 6.94 -24.45 -7.54
CA ASP A 375 7.18 -23.95 -8.91
C ASP A 375 8.62 -24.21 -9.36
N GLU A 376 9.58 -23.97 -8.46
CA GLU A 376 11.01 -24.17 -8.70
C GLU A 376 11.40 -25.66 -8.76
N THR A 377 10.73 -26.52 -7.98
CA THR A 377 11.23 -27.87 -7.68
C THR A 377 10.40 -29.02 -8.29
N GLN A 378 9.17 -28.73 -8.74
CA GLN A 378 8.19 -29.73 -9.24
C GLN A 378 8.75 -30.65 -10.33
N ALA A 379 9.58 -30.12 -11.23
CA ALA A 379 10.15 -30.91 -12.33
C ALA A 379 11.00 -32.08 -11.83
N VAL A 380 11.70 -31.90 -10.70
CA VAL A 380 12.52 -32.94 -10.06
C VAL A 380 11.63 -33.96 -9.37
N TRP A 381 10.60 -33.52 -8.64
CA TRP A 381 9.71 -34.41 -7.90
C TRP A 381 8.91 -35.34 -8.82
N ARG A 382 8.39 -34.82 -9.94
CA ARG A 382 7.73 -35.66 -10.96
C ARG A 382 8.64 -36.79 -11.45
N ARG A 383 9.92 -36.49 -11.68
CA ARG A 383 10.91 -37.50 -12.12
C ARG A 383 11.22 -38.49 -11.02
N LEU A 384 11.39 -38.02 -9.78
CA LEU A 384 11.64 -38.88 -8.62
C LEU A 384 10.49 -39.88 -8.42
N ILE A 385 9.25 -39.40 -8.47
CA ILE A 385 8.06 -40.26 -8.33
C ILE A 385 7.94 -41.24 -9.49
N GLN A 386 8.13 -40.79 -10.74
CA GLN A 386 8.15 -41.69 -11.90
C GLN A 386 9.24 -42.76 -11.79
N MET A 387 10.41 -42.43 -11.25
CA MET A 387 11.52 -43.36 -11.08
C MET A 387 11.23 -44.40 -9.98
N LEU A 388 10.66 -43.98 -8.85
CA LEU A 388 10.36 -44.87 -7.73
C LEU A 388 9.10 -45.71 -8.00
N SER A 389 8.00 -45.10 -8.43
CA SER A 389 6.73 -45.79 -8.62
C SER A 389 6.50 -46.37 -10.01
N GLY A 390 7.36 -46.07 -10.99
CA GLY A 390 7.19 -46.50 -12.38
C GLY A 390 6.02 -45.83 -13.13
N GLN A 391 5.35 -44.85 -12.54
CA GLN A 391 4.17 -44.17 -13.11
C GLN A 391 4.35 -42.64 -13.13
N PRO A 392 3.86 -41.93 -14.16
CA PRO A 392 4.04 -40.49 -14.27
C PRO A 392 3.31 -39.77 -13.13
N ALA A 393 3.66 -38.51 -12.89
CA ALA A 393 2.99 -37.70 -11.87
C ALA A 393 2.68 -36.30 -12.41
N GLY A 394 1.39 -35.93 -12.42
CA GLY A 394 0.94 -34.54 -12.44
C GLY A 394 0.97 -33.99 -11.02
N VAL A 395 1.29 -32.71 -10.83
CA VAL A 395 1.40 -32.12 -9.49
C VAL A 395 0.34 -31.03 -9.33
N ARG A 396 -0.44 -31.13 -8.26
CA ARG A 396 -1.33 -30.07 -7.77
C ARG A 396 -0.83 -29.53 -6.44
N VAL A 397 -1.18 -28.28 -6.17
CA VAL A 397 -0.87 -27.58 -4.92
C VAL A 397 -1.83 -28.05 -3.82
N GLN A 398 -1.30 -28.36 -2.63
CA GLN A 398 -2.10 -28.57 -1.43
C GLN A 398 -1.82 -27.48 -0.37
N PRO A 399 -2.82 -27.16 0.48
CA PRO A 399 -2.62 -26.24 1.59
C PRO A 399 -1.84 -26.92 2.73
N GLY A 400 -0.84 -26.21 3.25
CA GLY A 400 -0.07 -26.66 4.40
C GLY A 400 0.93 -27.78 4.12
N VAL A 401 1.83 -28.00 5.08
CA VAL A 401 2.88 -29.03 5.03
C VAL A 401 2.59 -30.06 6.10
N SER A 402 2.57 -31.33 5.72
CA SER A 402 2.29 -32.47 6.59
C SER A 402 3.24 -33.60 6.25
N LEU A 403 3.79 -34.30 7.26
CA LEU A 403 4.58 -35.53 7.06
C LEU A 403 3.70 -36.67 6.50
N ARG A 404 2.38 -36.51 6.63
CA ARG A 404 1.34 -37.35 6.03
C ARG A 404 0.71 -36.60 4.86
N PRO A 405 1.32 -36.60 3.65
CA PRO A 405 0.74 -35.93 2.49
C PRO A 405 -0.63 -36.54 2.13
N LEU A 406 -1.50 -35.78 1.46
CA LEU A 406 -2.86 -36.22 1.13
C LEU A 406 -2.88 -37.45 0.20
N LEU A 407 -3.98 -38.20 0.21
CA LEU A 407 -4.20 -39.27 -0.77
C LEU A 407 -4.45 -38.70 -2.17
N GLU A 408 -4.06 -39.46 -3.19
CA GLU A 408 -4.45 -39.19 -4.57
C GLU A 408 -5.96 -39.41 -4.72
N GLU A 409 -6.67 -38.42 -5.27
CA GLU A 409 -8.13 -38.51 -5.47
C GLU A 409 -8.48 -39.51 -6.55
N CYS A 410 -7.76 -39.44 -7.67
CA CYS A 410 -7.87 -40.33 -8.82
C CYS A 410 -6.49 -40.92 -9.16
N PRO A 411 -6.05 -42.04 -8.55
CA PRO A 411 -4.73 -42.62 -8.82
C PRO A 411 -4.48 -42.97 -10.29
N ALA A 412 -5.53 -43.28 -11.06
CA ALA A 412 -5.43 -43.53 -12.50
C ALA A 412 -5.01 -42.30 -13.32
N GLU A 413 -5.33 -41.09 -12.84
CA GLU A 413 -4.98 -39.82 -13.50
C GLU A 413 -3.57 -39.35 -13.13
N ASN A 414 -2.88 -40.07 -12.25
CA ASN A 414 -1.51 -39.82 -11.86
C ASN A 414 -1.29 -38.44 -11.19
N GLU A 415 -2.31 -37.80 -10.65
CA GLU A 415 -2.18 -36.49 -10.00
C GLU A 415 -1.88 -36.60 -8.50
N ILE A 416 -0.81 -35.96 -8.05
CA ILE A 416 -0.36 -35.94 -6.65
C ILE A 416 -0.43 -34.54 -6.06
N ALA A 417 -0.62 -34.48 -4.73
CA ALA A 417 -0.70 -33.23 -4.00
C ALA A 417 0.61 -32.93 -3.25
N LEU A 418 1.24 -31.79 -3.53
CA LEU A 418 2.45 -31.31 -2.84
C LEU A 418 2.23 -29.88 -2.33
N PRO A 419 2.87 -29.49 -1.21
CA PRO A 419 2.71 -28.15 -0.67
C PRO A 419 3.26 -27.09 -1.63
N GLU A 420 2.67 -25.90 -1.65
CA GLU A 420 3.15 -24.79 -2.49
C GLU A 420 4.57 -24.33 -2.10
N ARG A 421 4.84 -24.32 -0.80
CA ARG A 421 6.07 -23.80 -0.20
C ARG A 421 6.38 -24.55 1.10
N ILE A 422 7.65 -24.85 1.32
CA ILE A 422 8.16 -25.37 2.60
C ILE A 422 9.22 -24.39 3.12
N ASP A 423 9.03 -23.93 4.35
CA ASP A 423 9.92 -22.99 5.06
C ASP A 423 10.05 -23.38 6.53
N TRP A 424 10.33 -24.66 6.77
CA TRP A 424 10.48 -25.22 8.12
C TRP A 424 11.91 -25.07 8.66
N ARG A 425 12.89 -24.86 7.77
CA ARG A 425 14.31 -24.97 8.06
C ARG A 425 15.09 -23.69 7.71
N PRO A 426 16.25 -23.45 8.36
CA PRO A 426 17.06 -22.26 8.12
C PRO A 426 17.73 -22.19 6.75
N THR A 427 17.76 -23.28 5.97
CA THR A 427 18.39 -23.31 4.66
C THR A 427 17.45 -23.83 3.57
N HIS A 428 17.62 -23.30 2.36
CA HIS A 428 16.90 -23.76 1.17
C HIS A 428 17.14 -25.25 0.89
N GLU A 429 18.36 -25.74 1.07
CA GLU A 429 18.71 -27.14 0.85
C GLU A 429 17.96 -28.09 1.81
N GLU A 430 17.80 -27.70 3.07
CA GLU A 430 16.99 -28.46 4.02
C GLU A 430 15.50 -28.44 3.66
N ASN A 431 14.94 -27.29 3.27
CA ASN A 431 13.54 -27.22 2.85
C ASN A 431 13.29 -27.99 1.54
N TYR A 432 14.24 -27.99 0.62
CA TYR A 432 14.26 -28.83 -0.59
C TYR A 432 14.29 -30.33 -0.23
N ARG A 433 15.07 -30.70 0.79
CA ARG A 433 15.14 -32.07 1.31
C ARG A 433 13.80 -32.54 1.89
N LEU A 434 13.01 -31.67 2.52
CA LEU A 434 11.65 -32.00 2.97
C LEU A 434 10.73 -32.33 1.79
N PHE A 435 10.76 -31.55 0.71
CA PHE A 435 10.02 -31.89 -0.52
C PHE A 435 10.40 -33.26 -1.07
N ARG A 436 11.70 -33.59 -1.08
CA ARG A 436 12.18 -34.91 -1.51
C ARG A 436 11.52 -36.03 -0.70
N VAL A 437 11.42 -35.87 0.61
CA VAL A 437 10.78 -36.85 1.50
C VAL A 437 9.29 -36.98 1.19
N LEU A 438 8.56 -35.87 1.07
CA LEU A 438 7.13 -35.92 0.75
C LEU A 438 6.87 -36.59 -0.61
N ALA A 439 7.67 -36.24 -1.62
CA ALA A 439 7.61 -36.88 -2.94
C ALA A 439 7.92 -38.38 -2.86
N ALA A 440 8.90 -38.80 -2.07
CA ALA A 440 9.22 -40.21 -1.86
C ALA A 440 8.09 -40.97 -1.16
N VAL A 441 7.44 -40.37 -0.16
CA VAL A 441 6.27 -40.97 0.53
C VAL A 441 5.11 -41.18 -0.44
N LEU A 442 4.80 -40.19 -1.28
CA LEU A 442 3.78 -40.31 -2.32
C LEU A 442 4.11 -41.41 -3.33
N ALA A 443 5.37 -41.47 -3.79
CA ALA A 443 5.82 -42.54 -4.69
C ALA A 443 5.72 -43.92 -4.03
N GLY A 444 6.15 -44.03 -2.77
CA GLY A 444 6.08 -45.26 -1.99
C GLY A 444 4.65 -45.76 -1.82
N ARG A 445 3.65 -44.87 -1.73
CA ARG A 445 2.24 -45.30 -1.68
C ARG A 445 1.81 -46.04 -2.94
N ARG A 446 2.21 -45.57 -4.11
CA ARG A 446 1.95 -46.24 -5.39
C ARG A 446 2.70 -47.56 -5.48
N GLU A 447 4.00 -47.52 -5.22
CA GLU A 447 4.91 -48.66 -5.33
C GLU A 447 4.53 -49.82 -4.38
N PHE A 448 4.20 -49.48 -3.13
CA PHE A 448 3.87 -50.46 -2.10
C PHE A 448 2.37 -50.74 -1.96
N GLY A 449 1.59 -50.47 -3.00
CA GLY A 449 0.23 -50.99 -3.16
C GLY A 449 -0.82 -50.37 -2.23
N THR A 450 -0.67 -49.11 -1.82
CA THR A 450 -1.67 -48.40 -1.00
C THR A 450 -3.02 -48.33 -1.71
N TYR A 451 -3.01 -47.94 -2.98
CA TYR A 451 -4.21 -47.82 -3.81
C TYR A 451 -4.74 -49.16 -4.35
N ALA A 452 -4.08 -50.28 -4.01
CA ALA A 452 -4.58 -51.62 -4.31
C ALA A 452 -5.56 -52.13 -3.23
N PHE A 453 -5.81 -51.34 -2.17
CA PHE A 453 -6.80 -51.68 -1.15
C PHE A 453 -8.21 -51.75 -1.75
N MET A 454 -8.86 -52.89 -1.52
CA MET A 454 -10.22 -53.17 -1.98
C MET A 454 -11.13 -53.37 -0.76
N PRO A 455 -12.03 -52.42 -0.44
CA PRO A 455 -13.02 -52.62 0.61
C PRO A 455 -14.02 -53.71 0.18
N SER A 456 -14.60 -54.42 1.14
CA SER A 456 -15.57 -55.51 0.92
C SER A 456 -16.98 -55.02 0.50
N VAL A 457 -17.10 -53.78 0.01
CA VAL A 457 -18.37 -53.15 -0.36
C VAL A 457 -18.58 -53.31 -1.86
N ASP A 458 -19.84 -53.55 -2.27
CA ASP A 458 -20.22 -53.60 -3.69
C ASP A 458 -19.75 -52.33 -4.40
N ARG A 459 -18.89 -52.50 -5.41
CA ARG A 459 -18.44 -51.37 -6.23
C ARG A 459 -19.67 -50.72 -6.86
N ALA A 460 -19.79 -49.40 -6.75
CA ALA A 460 -20.59 -48.65 -7.72
C ALA A 460 -19.99 -48.92 -9.11
N GLU A 461 -20.74 -49.60 -9.98
CA GLU A 461 -20.33 -49.87 -11.37
C GLU A 461 -19.89 -48.55 -12.03
N GLY A 462 -18.68 -48.54 -12.61
CA GLY A 462 -18.12 -47.37 -13.32
C GLY A 462 -17.14 -46.50 -12.53
N SER A 463 -16.80 -46.81 -11.27
CA SER A 463 -15.77 -46.05 -10.53
C SER A 463 -14.37 -46.22 -11.15
N PRO A 464 -13.57 -45.14 -11.31
CA PRO A 464 -12.22 -45.23 -11.85
C PRO A 464 -11.33 -46.18 -11.00
N PRO A 465 -10.42 -46.96 -11.61
CA PRO A 465 -9.54 -47.85 -10.86
C PRO A 465 -8.67 -47.08 -9.85
N GLY A 466 -8.58 -47.61 -8.63
CA GLY A 466 -7.77 -47.02 -7.54
C GLY A 466 -8.50 -46.04 -6.62
N THR A 467 -9.73 -45.60 -6.95
CA THR A 467 -10.51 -44.67 -6.10
C THR A 467 -11.27 -45.36 -4.96
N ALA A 468 -11.27 -46.69 -4.92
CA ALA A 468 -12.01 -47.47 -3.93
C ALA A 468 -11.60 -47.13 -2.48
N LEU A 469 -10.31 -46.83 -2.26
CA LEU A 469 -9.80 -46.45 -0.95
C LEU A 469 -10.34 -45.08 -0.49
N THR A 470 -10.23 -44.05 -1.33
CA THR A 470 -10.67 -42.69 -1.00
C THR A 470 -12.18 -42.61 -0.87
N ALA A 471 -12.93 -43.26 -1.78
CA ALA A 471 -14.38 -43.39 -1.68
C ALA A 471 -14.81 -44.09 -0.39
N PHE A 472 -14.11 -45.17 0.01
CA PHE A 472 -14.40 -45.86 1.26
C PHE A 472 -14.12 -44.99 2.48
N LEU A 473 -12.95 -44.33 2.55
CA LEU A 473 -12.53 -43.51 3.69
C LEU A 473 -13.41 -42.28 3.92
N ARG A 474 -13.96 -41.71 2.83
CA ARG A 474 -14.82 -40.51 2.85
C ARG A 474 -16.31 -40.82 2.80
N GLY A 475 -16.68 -42.09 2.90
CA GLY A 475 -18.07 -42.51 2.95
C GLY A 475 -18.79 -41.94 4.18
N PRO A 476 -20.09 -41.63 4.09
CA PRO A 476 -20.86 -41.02 5.17
C PRO A 476 -20.92 -41.88 6.44
N ASP A 477 -20.77 -43.21 6.30
CA ASP A 477 -20.82 -44.16 7.41
C ASP A 477 -19.47 -44.34 8.13
N GLN A 478 -18.41 -43.64 7.70
CA GLN A 478 -17.10 -43.75 8.32
C GLN A 478 -16.92 -42.83 9.53
N PRO A 479 -16.10 -43.23 10.52
CA PRO A 479 -15.71 -42.35 11.62
C PRO A 479 -15.01 -41.07 11.15
N ALA A 480 -15.30 -39.94 11.81
CA ALA A 480 -14.85 -38.58 11.46
C ALA A 480 -13.32 -38.34 11.40
N LEU A 481 -12.48 -39.35 11.69
CA LEU A 481 -11.01 -39.29 11.64
C LEU A 481 -10.37 -40.49 10.92
N LEU A 482 -11.17 -41.33 10.26
CA LEU A 482 -10.65 -42.57 9.69
C LEU A 482 -9.57 -42.31 8.63
N GLU A 483 -9.75 -41.32 7.74
CA GLU A 483 -8.75 -40.95 6.72
C GLU A 483 -7.43 -40.48 7.37
N GLU A 484 -7.50 -39.62 8.38
CA GLU A 484 -6.32 -39.10 9.09
C GLU A 484 -5.54 -40.20 9.83
N LEU A 485 -6.25 -41.14 10.46
CA LEU A 485 -5.64 -42.28 11.15
C LEU A 485 -5.13 -43.33 10.17
N PHE A 486 -5.77 -43.48 9.01
CA PHE A 486 -5.24 -44.29 7.92
C PHE A 486 -3.95 -43.70 7.38
N LEU A 487 -3.90 -42.39 7.15
CA LEU A 487 -2.68 -41.69 6.72
C LEU A 487 -1.54 -41.84 7.74
N LEU A 488 -1.85 -41.87 9.04
CA LEU A 488 -0.89 -42.18 10.11
C LEU A 488 -0.39 -43.62 10.02
N ALA A 489 -1.29 -44.60 9.97
CA ALA A 489 -0.95 -46.02 9.94
C ALA A 489 -0.19 -46.40 8.67
N ASP A 490 -0.72 -46.03 7.51
CA ASP A 490 -0.06 -46.26 6.22
C ASP A 490 1.24 -45.45 6.12
N GLY A 491 1.30 -44.26 6.72
CA GLY A 491 2.55 -43.49 6.87
C GLY A 491 3.67 -44.30 7.51
N VAL A 492 3.40 -45.00 8.63
CA VAL A 492 4.40 -45.86 9.30
C VAL A 492 4.86 -46.97 8.37
N ARG A 493 3.92 -47.64 7.70
CA ARG A 493 4.20 -48.71 6.75
C ARG A 493 5.11 -48.22 5.62
N ILE A 494 4.73 -47.13 4.97
CA ILE A 494 5.44 -46.57 3.83
C ILE A 494 6.84 -46.09 4.21
N HIS A 495 7.01 -45.41 5.35
CA HIS A 495 8.35 -44.96 5.80
C HIS A 495 9.30 -46.14 6.01
N HIS A 496 8.84 -47.22 6.67
CA HIS A 496 9.67 -48.40 6.87
C HIS A 496 9.96 -49.14 5.55
N ARG A 497 8.97 -49.29 4.65
CA ARG A 497 9.22 -49.92 3.35
C ARG A 497 10.18 -49.11 2.48
N LEU A 498 10.05 -47.79 2.44
CA LEU A 498 10.99 -46.92 1.74
C LEU A 498 12.41 -47.04 2.32
N ALA A 499 12.56 -47.04 3.65
CA ALA A 499 13.86 -47.16 4.29
C ALA A 499 14.55 -48.51 3.97
N VAL A 500 13.77 -49.59 3.85
CA VAL A 500 14.28 -50.94 3.52
C VAL A 500 14.63 -51.10 2.04
N HIS A 501 13.73 -50.69 1.13
CA HIS A 501 13.93 -50.86 -0.32
C HIS A 501 14.84 -49.79 -0.93
N TYR A 502 14.90 -48.61 -0.31
CA TYR A 502 15.74 -47.49 -0.71
C TYR A 502 16.56 -46.96 0.48
N PRO A 503 17.66 -47.65 0.85
CA PRO A 503 18.48 -47.26 2.00
C PRO A 503 19.01 -45.83 1.94
N GLY A 504 19.20 -45.28 0.73
CA GLY A 504 19.60 -43.88 0.52
C GLY A 504 18.59 -42.84 1.01
N LEU A 505 17.31 -43.22 1.19
CA LEU A 505 16.26 -42.35 1.73
C LEU A 505 16.08 -42.49 3.25
N ALA A 506 16.65 -43.53 3.88
CA ALA A 506 16.42 -43.81 5.30
C ALA A 506 16.85 -42.63 6.20
N ALA A 507 18.02 -42.04 5.93
CA ALA A 507 18.51 -40.88 6.66
C ALA A 507 17.63 -39.63 6.45
N ASP A 508 17.04 -39.46 5.27
CA ASP A 508 16.14 -38.35 4.98
C ASP A 508 14.80 -38.50 5.69
N LEU A 509 14.24 -39.71 5.70
CA LEU A 509 12.97 -40.04 6.37
C LEU A 509 13.09 -39.80 7.88
N CYS A 510 14.16 -40.29 8.50
CA CYS A 510 14.46 -40.05 9.92
C CYS A 510 14.69 -38.55 10.21
N TRP A 511 15.41 -37.86 9.33
CA TRP A 511 15.64 -36.41 9.46
C TRP A 511 14.33 -35.60 9.35
N ALA A 512 13.44 -35.93 8.41
CA ALA A 512 12.14 -35.25 8.29
C ALA A 512 11.24 -35.49 9.50
N ALA A 513 11.22 -36.71 10.04
CA ALA A 513 10.54 -37.02 11.29
C ALA A 513 11.10 -36.18 12.45
N THR A 514 12.43 -36.04 12.52
CA THR A 514 13.09 -35.18 13.53
C THR A 514 12.65 -33.73 13.42
N CYS A 515 12.57 -33.17 12.20
CA CYS A 515 12.09 -31.81 11.97
C CYS A 515 10.66 -31.58 12.51
N VAL A 516 9.78 -32.58 12.39
CA VAL A 516 8.42 -32.52 12.97
C VAL A 516 8.49 -32.48 14.49
N LEU A 517 9.30 -33.33 15.13
CA LEU A 517 9.44 -33.35 16.60
C LEU A 517 9.97 -32.02 17.13
N GLU A 518 10.98 -31.44 16.48
CA GLU A 518 11.51 -30.12 16.84
C GLU A 518 10.44 -29.02 16.70
N ARG A 519 9.60 -29.08 15.66
CA ARG A 519 8.49 -28.13 15.47
C ARG A 519 7.45 -28.31 16.57
N ALA A 520 7.05 -29.53 16.83
CA ALA A 520 6.07 -29.91 17.84
C ALA A 520 6.48 -29.51 19.27
N ALA A 521 7.79 -29.53 19.57
CA ALA A 521 8.33 -29.10 20.86
C ALA A 521 8.22 -27.59 21.14
N ARG A 522 7.94 -26.77 20.11
CA ARG A 522 7.79 -25.31 20.23
C ARG A 522 6.33 -24.86 20.39
N GLU A 523 5.39 -25.78 20.30
CA GLU A 523 3.95 -25.50 20.34
C GLU A 523 3.38 -25.98 21.68
N ASP A 524 2.58 -25.16 22.34
CA ASP A 524 1.91 -25.54 23.59
C ASP A 524 0.55 -26.21 23.35
N SER A 525 -0.14 -25.82 22.26
CA SER A 525 -1.46 -26.33 21.88
C SER A 525 -1.52 -26.60 20.36
N PRO A 526 -1.00 -27.74 19.89
CA PRO A 526 -0.92 -28.05 18.47
C PRO A 526 -2.28 -28.39 17.85
N ALA A 527 -2.44 -28.06 16.56
CA ALA A 527 -3.55 -28.56 15.75
C ALA A 527 -3.45 -30.08 15.53
N LEU A 528 -4.59 -30.74 15.28
CA LEU A 528 -4.67 -32.20 15.12
C LEU A 528 -3.68 -32.75 14.08
N THR A 529 -3.48 -32.06 12.96
CA THR A 529 -2.51 -32.44 11.92
C THR A 529 -1.10 -32.59 12.49
N LEU A 530 -0.65 -31.63 13.30
CA LEU A 530 0.67 -31.66 13.93
C LEU A 530 0.74 -32.75 15.01
N VAL A 531 -0.36 -33.02 15.72
CA VAL A 531 -0.39 -34.11 16.69
C VAL A 531 -0.17 -35.47 16.01
N LEU A 532 -0.90 -35.72 14.93
CA LEU A 532 -0.79 -36.97 14.19
C LEU A 532 0.56 -37.10 13.46
N ASP A 533 1.11 -36.01 12.94
CA ASP A 533 2.47 -35.99 12.39
C ASP A 533 3.54 -36.27 13.45
N THR A 534 3.35 -35.77 14.68
CA THR A 534 4.22 -36.06 15.82
C THR A 534 4.17 -37.54 16.17
N LEU A 535 2.97 -38.15 16.21
CA LEU A 535 2.81 -39.59 16.44
C LEU A 535 3.47 -40.41 15.35
N LEU A 536 3.34 -40.00 14.07
CA LEU A 536 4.05 -40.63 12.96
C LEU A 536 5.56 -40.52 13.15
N ALA A 537 6.07 -39.32 13.43
CA ALA A 537 7.50 -39.06 13.61
C ALA A 537 8.11 -39.90 14.74
N LEU A 538 7.40 -40.05 15.85
CA LEU A 538 7.79 -40.94 16.96
C LEU A 538 7.77 -42.43 16.56
N ALA A 539 6.85 -42.84 15.70
CA ALA A 539 6.72 -44.24 15.25
C ALA A 539 7.75 -44.64 14.18
N VAL A 540 8.25 -43.69 13.39
CA VAL A 540 9.25 -43.94 12.32
C VAL A 540 10.68 -43.60 12.71
N GLY A 541 10.93 -43.31 14.00
CA GLY A 541 12.27 -43.17 14.56
C GLY A 541 12.90 -41.78 14.38
N GLY A 542 12.11 -40.70 14.42
CA GLY A 542 12.66 -39.35 14.54
C GLY A 542 13.50 -39.18 15.80
N THR A 543 14.64 -38.50 15.70
CA THR A 543 15.57 -38.26 16.81
C THR A 543 15.15 -37.01 17.57
N GLY A 544 14.23 -37.14 18.51
CA GLY A 544 13.77 -36.04 19.35
C GLY A 544 12.88 -36.53 20.49
N ASP A 545 12.76 -35.72 21.54
CA ASP A 545 11.92 -36.05 22.68
C ASP A 545 10.44 -35.88 22.34
N ARG A 546 9.60 -36.66 23.03
CA ARG A 546 8.15 -36.49 23.01
C ARG A 546 7.81 -35.09 23.55
N PRO A 547 7.02 -34.27 22.82
CA PRO A 547 6.57 -32.98 23.33
C PRO A 547 5.76 -33.10 24.62
N ALA A 548 5.85 -32.10 25.50
CA ALA A 548 5.22 -32.12 26.83
C ALA A 548 3.69 -32.27 26.77
N TRP A 549 3.04 -31.65 25.78
CA TRP A 549 1.58 -31.70 25.59
C TRP A 549 1.06 -33.07 25.14
N LEU A 550 1.91 -33.96 24.61
CA LEU A 550 1.50 -35.29 24.18
C LEU A 550 1.62 -36.28 25.33
N SER A 551 0.52 -36.79 25.88
CA SER A 551 0.56 -37.79 26.96
C SER A 551 1.48 -38.98 26.62
N ALA A 552 2.31 -39.40 27.58
CA ALA A 552 3.21 -40.54 27.43
C ALA A 552 2.45 -41.85 27.20
N ASP A 553 1.32 -42.03 27.89
CA ASP A 553 0.48 -43.22 27.79
C ASP A 553 -0.16 -43.31 26.40
N VAL A 554 -0.66 -42.19 25.89
CA VAL A 554 -1.24 -42.10 24.54
C VAL A 554 -0.18 -42.38 23.48
N ALA A 555 1.00 -41.75 23.60
CA ALA A 555 2.10 -41.98 22.66
C ALA A 555 2.57 -43.44 22.67
N SER A 556 2.63 -44.07 23.84
CA SER A 556 3.00 -45.49 24.00
C SER A 556 1.94 -46.42 23.40
N ALA A 557 0.66 -46.20 23.72
CA ALA A 557 -0.46 -47.00 23.21
C ALA A 557 -0.56 -46.94 21.69
N VAL A 558 -0.49 -45.73 21.10
CA VAL A 558 -0.53 -45.55 19.65
C VAL A 558 0.70 -46.18 18.99
N ARG A 559 1.91 -45.98 19.54
CA ARG A 559 3.13 -46.60 19.02
C ARG A 559 3.05 -48.13 19.05
N SER A 560 2.54 -48.71 20.14
CA SER A 560 2.34 -50.16 20.26
C SER A 560 1.33 -50.68 19.24
N ALA A 561 0.25 -49.93 18.96
CA ALA A 561 -0.73 -50.30 17.95
C ALA A 561 -0.13 -50.23 16.52
N LEU A 562 0.75 -49.28 16.25
CA LEU A 562 1.40 -49.07 14.95
C LEU A 562 2.60 -49.99 14.71
N ALA A 563 3.25 -50.52 15.76
CA ALA A 563 4.48 -51.32 15.67
C ALA A 563 4.45 -52.47 14.64
N PRO A 564 3.36 -53.23 14.47
CA PRO A 564 3.30 -54.28 13.45
C PRO A 564 3.49 -53.79 12.01
N LEU A 565 3.22 -52.50 11.73
CA LEU A 565 3.35 -51.91 10.40
C LEU A 565 4.81 -51.62 10.00
N ALA A 566 5.76 -51.72 10.93
CA ALA A 566 7.19 -51.63 10.63
C ALA A 566 7.73 -52.88 9.92
N ALA A 567 7.00 -54.01 9.95
CA ALA A 567 7.43 -55.24 9.29
C ALA A 567 7.49 -55.07 7.75
N PRO A 568 8.53 -55.59 7.05
CA PRO A 568 8.64 -55.48 5.59
C PRO A 568 7.47 -56.12 4.81
N SER A 569 6.76 -57.05 5.45
CA SER A 569 5.57 -57.76 4.96
C SER A 569 4.24 -57.08 5.33
N ALA A 570 4.27 -55.94 6.02
CA ALA A 570 3.05 -55.24 6.43
C ALA A 570 2.23 -54.81 5.20
N THR A 571 0.92 -55.07 5.25
CA THR A 571 -0.01 -54.81 4.15
C THR A 571 -0.87 -53.57 4.40
N VAL A 572 -1.43 -52.99 3.34
CA VAL A 572 -2.38 -51.88 3.45
C VAL A 572 -3.66 -52.29 4.20
N ALA A 573 -4.06 -53.56 4.11
CA ALA A 573 -5.20 -54.09 4.88
C ALA A 573 -4.94 -54.07 6.39
N GLN A 574 -3.71 -54.36 6.83
CA GLN A 574 -3.30 -54.23 8.23
C GLN A 574 -3.29 -52.77 8.67
N ALA A 575 -2.80 -51.84 7.83
CA ALA A 575 -2.84 -50.41 8.13
C ALA A 575 -4.29 -49.91 8.31
N MET A 576 -5.20 -50.32 7.43
CA MET A 576 -6.63 -50.02 7.53
C MET A 576 -7.27 -50.61 8.79
N ALA A 577 -6.97 -51.87 9.15
CA ALA A 577 -7.48 -52.49 10.36
C ALA A 577 -7.04 -51.76 11.63
N ILE A 578 -5.77 -51.32 11.69
CA ILE A 578 -5.25 -50.53 12.80
C ILE A 578 -5.90 -49.14 12.84
N ALA A 579 -6.04 -48.47 11.70
CA ALA A 579 -6.71 -47.18 11.61
C ALA A 579 -8.17 -47.24 12.11
N ARG A 580 -8.92 -48.28 11.72
CA ARG A 580 -10.30 -48.50 12.21
C ARG A 580 -10.35 -48.75 13.72
N ARG A 581 -9.42 -49.53 14.27
CA ARG A 581 -9.32 -49.77 15.72
C ARG A 581 -9.04 -48.46 16.47
N LEU A 582 -8.08 -47.67 16.00
CA LEU A 582 -7.77 -46.35 16.58
C LEU A 582 -8.98 -45.41 16.48
N ALA A 583 -9.67 -45.38 15.33
CA ALA A 583 -10.88 -44.58 15.16
C ALA A 583 -11.99 -44.99 16.13
N ALA A 584 -12.24 -46.30 16.29
CA ALA A 584 -13.24 -46.81 17.22
C ALA A 584 -12.93 -46.44 18.67
N SER A 585 -11.66 -46.55 19.09
CA SER A 585 -11.21 -46.13 20.43
C SER A 585 -11.43 -44.64 20.68
N LEU A 586 -11.22 -43.79 19.68
CA LEU A 586 -11.45 -42.35 19.77
C LEU A 586 -12.95 -41.99 19.79
N THR A 587 -13.77 -42.68 19.01
CA THR A 587 -15.23 -42.49 19.01
C THR A 587 -15.87 -42.94 20.33
N LEU A 588 -15.35 -44.00 20.96
CA LEU A 588 -15.78 -44.46 22.29
C LEU A 588 -15.46 -43.44 23.39
N ALA A 589 -14.31 -42.75 23.31
CA ALA A 589 -13.97 -41.67 24.24
C ALA A 589 -14.83 -40.40 24.05
N GLY A 590 -15.28 -40.12 22.81
CA GLY A 590 -16.11 -38.96 22.48
C GLY A 590 -17.58 -39.05 22.93
N ARG A 591 -18.09 -40.22 23.31
CA ARG A 591 -19.50 -40.39 23.74
C ARG A 591 -19.79 -40.00 25.19
N ALA A 592 -18.78 -39.64 25.99
CA ALA A 592 -18.95 -39.28 27.40
C ALA A 592 -19.18 -37.78 27.68
N ARG A 593 -19.53 -36.95 26.69
CA ARG A 593 -19.88 -35.54 26.92
C ARG A 593 -21.27 -35.23 26.38
N SER A 594 -22.13 -34.79 27.31
CA SER A 594 -23.49 -34.28 27.10
C SER A 594 -23.53 -33.25 25.97
N ALA A 595 -24.55 -33.36 25.10
CA ALA A 595 -24.89 -32.36 24.12
C ALA A 595 -25.35 -31.08 24.85
N ASP A 596 -24.47 -30.08 24.94
CA ASP A 596 -24.75 -28.64 25.10
C ASP A 596 -23.47 -27.90 25.57
N VAL A 597 -22.39 -27.92 24.78
CA VAL A 597 -21.24 -27.01 24.95
C VAL A 597 -20.56 -26.75 23.60
N GLU A 598 -20.20 -25.49 23.32
CA GLU A 598 -19.41 -25.04 22.16
C GLU A 598 -18.11 -25.86 21.94
N PRO A 599 -17.59 -25.94 20.69
CA PRO A 599 -16.46 -26.80 20.36
C PRO A 599 -15.14 -26.28 20.95
N VAL A 600 -14.69 -26.92 22.03
CA VAL A 600 -13.33 -26.78 22.58
C VAL A 600 -12.35 -27.62 21.74
N PRO A 601 -11.10 -27.17 21.49
CA PRO A 601 -10.11 -27.96 20.77
C PRO A 601 -9.93 -29.36 21.40
N PHE A 602 -10.06 -30.38 20.54
CA PHE A 602 -9.96 -31.79 20.90
C PHE A 602 -8.57 -32.12 21.47
N SER A 603 -8.51 -32.50 22.76
CA SER A 603 -7.28 -32.99 23.40
C SER A 603 -7.26 -34.51 23.41
N LEU A 604 -6.25 -35.11 22.78
CA LEU A 604 -6.00 -36.56 22.80
C LEU A 604 -5.66 -37.09 24.22
N ALA A 605 -5.43 -36.21 25.20
CA ALA A 605 -5.14 -36.59 26.58
C ALA A 605 -6.36 -37.10 27.37
N ASP A 606 -7.58 -36.91 26.86
CA ASP A 606 -8.83 -37.21 27.58
C ASP A 606 -9.39 -38.62 27.31
N ILE A 607 -8.63 -39.52 26.68
CA ILE A 607 -9.07 -40.88 26.33
C ILE A 607 -8.91 -41.81 27.53
N PRO A 608 -9.98 -42.40 28.10
CA PRO A 608 -9.84 -43.49 29.05
C PRO A 608 -9.55 -44.79 28.30
N LEU A 609 -8.38 -45.38 28.54
CA LEU A 609 -8.02 -46.73 28.08
C LEU A 609 -8.64 -47.74 29.06
N VAL A 610 -9.66 -48.50 28.64
CA VAL A 610 -10.20 -49.64 29.40
C VAL A 610 -9.73 -50.96 28.75
N PRO A 611 -9.20 -51.93 29.52
CA PRO A 611 -8.93 -53.27 29.02
C PRO A 611 -10.23 -54.09 28.91
N ASP A 612 -10.30 -54.89 27.84
CA ASP A 612 -11.43 -55.71 27.38
C ASP A 612 -11.94 -56.74 28.40
N GLU A 613 -13.25 -56.75 28.71
CA GLU A 613 -13.99 -57.95 29.20
C GLU A 613 -15.48 -57.92 28.80
N THR A 614 -16.02 -59.11 28.59
CA THR A 614 -17.26 -59.53 27.91
C THR A 614 -18.59 -59.28 28.64
N ALA A 615 -19.67 -58.92 27.92
CA ALA A 615 -21.05 -59.45 28.08
C ALA A 615 -22.09 -58.83 27.11
N VAL A 616 -23.09 -59.63 26.73
CA VAL A 616 -24.33 -59.37 25.94
C VAL A 616 -25.48 -60.03 26.75
N PRO A 617 -26.81 -59.75 26.61
CA PRO A 617 -27.61 -58.66 25.98
C PRO A 617 -28.70 -58.04 26.91
N GLU A 618 -29.47 -57.04 26.43
CA GLU A 618 -30.94 -57.08 26.17
C GLU A 618 -31.68 -55.72 26.30
N GLY A 619 -32.52 -55.43 25.30
CA GLY A 619 -33.83 -54.78 25.46
C GLY A 619 -33.91 -53.25 25.42
N GLY A 620 -34.68 -52.70 24.47
CA GLY A 620 -35.20 -51.33 24.56
C GLY A 620 -35.58 -50.69 23.23
N GLU A 621 -36.89 -50.53 23.02
CA GLU A 621 -37.60 -50.01 21.85
C GLU A 621 -37.17 -48.63 21.31
N ALA A 622 -37.35 -48.46 20.00
CA ALA A 622 -37.31 -47.17 19.31
C ALA A 622 -38.67 -46.45 19.39
N PRO A 623 -38.73 -45.11 19.43
CA PRO A 623 -39.93 -44.37 19.13
C PRO A 623 -39.89 -43.75 17.72
N THR A 624 -41.04 -43.84 17.08
CA THR A 624 -41.46 -43.30 15.78
C THR A 624 -42.18 -41.96 15.89
N VAL A 625 -42.41 -41.34 14.71
CA VAL A 625 -43.44 -40.32 14.33
C VAL A 625 -42.99 -38.86 14.61
N ALA A 626 -43.04 -37.89 13.67
CA ALA A 626 -44.18 -37.54 12.83
C ALA A 626 -43.86 -36.83 11.49
N SER A 627 -44.71 -37.21 10.54
CA SER A 627 -45.10 -36.75 9.21
C SER A 627 -45.67 -35.31 9.02
N PHE A 628 -45.32 -34.69 7.87
CA PHE A 628 -46.15 -34.22 6.71
C PHE A 628 -46.78 -32.80 6.84
N PRO A 629 -47.30 -32.16 5.76
CA PRO A 629 -47.33 -32.43 4.30
C PRO A 629 -46.81 -31.20 3.47
N GLY A 630 -46.75 -31.11 2.14
CA GLY A 630 -47.23 -31.92 1.02
C GLY A 630 -47.10 -31.17 -0.32
N ASP A 631 -47.70 -31.78 -1.33
CA ASP A 631 -48.01 -31.38 -2.71
C ASP A 631 -46.95 -31.46 -3.82
N ALA A 632 -47.20 -32.46 -4.67
CA ALA A 632 -46.75 -32.63 -6.03
C ALA A 632 -47.87 -32.18 -6.99
N ALA A 633 -47.51 -31.62 -8.15
CA ALA A 633 -48.24 -31.75 -9.39
C ALA A 633 -47.37 -31.35 -10.60
N ASP A 634 -47.40 -32.20 -11.61
CA ASP A 634 -46.90 -32.04 -12.98
C ASP A 634 -47.59 -30.89 -13.75
N ASP A 635 -46.93 -30.31 -14.76
CA ASP A 635 -47.21 -30.57 -16.19
C ASP A 635 -46.61 -29.53 -17.16
N ALA A 636 -45.99 -30.08 -18.22
CA ALA A 636 -45.99 -29.69 -19.64
C ALA A 636 -45.68 -28.25 -20.15
N ASP A 637 -44.63 -28.22 -21.00
CA ASP A 637 -44.49 -27.56 -22.31
C ASP A 637 -45.40 -26.37 -22.69
N VAL A 638 -44.78 -25.20 -22.90
CA VAL A 638 -45.18 -24.24 -23.94
C VAL A 638 -43.94 -23.63 -24.59
N ALA A 639 -43.77 -23.91 -25.89
CA ALA A 639 -42.83 -23.26 -26.78
C ALA A 639 -43.27 -21.81 -27.08
N VAL A 640 -42.33 -20.86 -27.08
CA VAL A 640 -42.50 -19.57 -27.74
C VAL A 640 -41.22 -19.21 -28.49
N ASP A 641 -41.30 -19.36 -29.81
CA ASP A 641 -40.37 -18.83 -30.79
C ASP A 641 -40.74 -17.38 -31.09
N LEU A 642 -39.81 -16.43 -30.88
CA LEU A 642 -39.96 -15.04 -31.29
C LEU A 642 -38.62 -14.49 -31.78
N ALA A 643 -38.38 -14.66 -33.08
CA ALA A 643 -37.39 -13.89 -33.81
C ALA A 643 -37.96 -12.53 -34.25
N ALA A 644 -37.21 -11.47 -33.89
CA ALA A 644 -36.98 -10.18 -34.59
C ALA A 644 -38.15 -9.14 -34.65
N PRO A 645 -37.86 -7.81 -34.71
CA PRO A 645 -36.67 -7.18 -35.29
C PRO A 645 -35.89 -6.21 -34.39
N ALA A 646 -34.62 -6.06 -34.74
CA ALA A 646 -33.68 -5.08 -34.21
C ALA A 646 -33.80 -3.79 -35.03
N ASP A 647 -34.06 -2.68 -34.35
CA ASP A 647 -33.78 -1.34 -34.86
C ASP A 647 -32.64 -0.72 -34.05
N GLU A 648 -31.52 -0.54 -34.75
CA GLU A 648 -30.58 0.57 -34.70
C GLU A 648 -30.10 1.10 -33.33
N LEU A 649 -28.97 0.53 -32.86
CA LEU A 649 -28.01 1.24 -32.00
C LEU A 649 -26.60 1.20 -32.64
N PRO A 650 -25.95 2.35 -32.85
CA PRO A 650 -24.67 2.42 -33.54
C PRO A 650 -23.52 1.99 -32.61
N GLY A 651 -22.70 1.02 -33.06
CA GLY A 651 -21.39 0.76 -32.45
C GLY A 651 -21.02 -0.70 -32.15
N MET A 652 -21.87 -1.68 -32.45
CA MET A 652 -21.52 -3.10 -32.28
C MET A 652 -21.03 -3.68 -33.61
N ALA A 653 -19.72 -3.94 -33.72
CA ALA A 653 -19.16 -4.62 -34.88
C ALA A 653 -19.64 -6.09 -34.91
N VAL A 654 -20.27 -6.49 -36.02
CA VAL A 654 -20.71 -7.88 -36.25
C VAL A 654 -19.48 -8.74 -36.56
N PRO A 655 -19.27 -9.90 -35.91
CA PRO A 655 -18.15 -10.78 -36.22
C PRO A 655 -18.24 -11.28 -37.66
N LEU A 656 -17.10 -11.26 -38.38
CA LEU A 656 -17.01 -11.74 -39.75
C LEU A 656 -17.32 -13.24 -39.82
N ALA A 657 -18.15 -13.64 -40.78
CA ALA A 657 -18.38 -15.05 -41.09
C ALA A 657 -17.05 -15.72 -41.51
N ALA A 658 -16.94 -17.03 -41.25
CA ALA A 658 -15.71 -17.77 -41.46
C ALA A 658 -15.25 -17.76 -42.93
N GLU A 659 -16.17 -17.72 -43.90
CA GLU A 659 -15.82 -17.61 -45.32
C GLU A 659 -15.24 -16.24 -45.68
N GLU A 660 -15.76 -15.17 -45.08
CA GLU A 660 -15.30 -13.80 -45.36
C GLU A 660 -13.94 -13.51 -44.71
N LEU A 661 -13.69 -14.08 -43.52
CA LEU A 661 -12.37 -14.08 -42.90
C LEU A 661 -11.34 -14.83 -43.77
N ALA A 662 -11.72 -15.97 -44.36
CA ALA A 662 -10.85 -16.72 -45.26
C ALA A 662 -10.50 -15.91 -46.52
N ARG A 663 -11.49 -15.24 -47.15
CA ARG A 663 -11.24 -14.33 -48.28
C ARG A 663 -10.29 -13.19 -47.93
N LEU A 664 -10.45 -12.56 -46.77
CA LEU A 664 -9.60 -11.43 -46.37
C LEU A 664 -8.15 -11.87 -46.11
N LEU A 665 -7.94 -13.06 -45.55
CA LEU A 665 -6.62 -13.65 -45.39
C LEU A 665 -5.98 -14.02 -46.74
N GLU A 666 -6.77 -14.56 -47.68
CA GLU A 666 -6.32 -14.84 -49.05
C GLU A 666 -6.00 -13.56 -49.84
N ALA A 667 -6.71 -12.47 -49.56
CA ALA A 667 -6.42 -11.14 -50.10
C ALA A 667 -5.20 -10.45 -49.45
N GLY A 668 -4.52 -11.11 -48.51
CA GLY A 668 -3.27 -10.63 -47.91
C GLY A 668 -3.46 -9.68 -46.72
N VAL A 669 -4.66 -9.56 -46.16
CA VAL A 669 -4.91 -8.76 -44.95
C VAL A 669 -4.33 -9.46 -43.73
N ARG A 670 -3.35 -8.84 -43.05
CA ARG A 670 -2.70 -9.41 -41.85
C ARG A 670 -3.44 -8.98 -40.58
N PRO A 671 -3.94 -9.92 -39.75
CA PRO A 671 -4.50 -9.58 -38.45
C PRO A 671 -3.38 -9.10 -37.51
N THR A 672 -3.60 -7.98 -36.83
CA THR A 672 -2.72 -7.45 -35.78
C THR A 672 -3.36 -7.65 -34.41
N GLN A 673 -2.54 -7.90 -33.39
CA GLN A 673 -3.00 -8.09 -32.02
C GLN A 673 -3.09 -6.73 -31.32
N ALA A 674 -4.26 -6.38 -30.79
CA ALA A 674 -4.44 -5.20 -29.96
C ALA A 674 -4.62 -5.61 -28.49
N THR A 675 -4.06 -4.83 -27.56
CA THR A 675 -4.33 -4.95 -26.11
C THR A 675 -5.14 -3.72 -25.70
N GLY A 676 -6.41 -3.95 -25.35
CA GLY A 676 -7.31 -2.90 -24.85
C GLY A 676 -7.90 -3.36 -23.53
N ASP A 677 -7.82 -2.50 -22.52
CA ASP A 677 -8.41 -2.71 -21.20
C ASP A 677 -9.84 -2.13 -21.24
N GLY A 678 -10.84 -3.00 -21.18
CA GLY A 678 -12.25 -2.62 -21.25
C GLY A 678 -13.11 -3.65 -21.98
N GLY A 679 -14.01 -4.29 -21.23
CA GLY A 679 -15.02 -5.20 -21.78
C GLY A 679 -15.84 -4.54 -22.89
N GLY A 680 -15.88 -5.19 -24.05
CA GLY A 680 -16.66 -4.72 -25.20
C GLY A 680 -16.12 -5.07 -26.60
N GLY A 681 -15.19 -6.01 -26.75
CA GLY A 681 -14.66 -6.40 -28.07
C GLY A 681 -14.79 -7.90 -28.36
N SER A 682 -15.60 -8.25 -29.36
CA SER A 682 -15.75 -9.60 -29.92
C SER A 682 -14.56 -9.98 -30.82
N GLY A 683 -13.48 -10.46 -30.21
CA GLY A 683 -12.35 -11.08 -30.92
C GLY A 683 -12.38 -12.61 -30.82
N LEU A 684 -11.94 -13.31 -31.87
CA LEU A 684 -11.70 -14.76 -31.80
C LEU A 684 -10.48 -15.04 -30.91
N PHE A 685 -10.63 -15.93 -29.93
CA PHE A 685 -9.51 -16.33 -29.08
C PHE A 685 -8.50 -17.18 -29.88
N VAL A 686 -7.21 -17.07 -29.58
CA VAL A 686 -6.13 -17.86 -30.22
C VAL A 686 -6.40 -19.38 -30.16
N THR A 687 -7.10 -19.83 -29.13
CA THR A 687 -7.53 -21.23 -28.98
C THR A 687 -8.55 -21.66 -30.02
N GLN A 688 -9.38 -20.73 -30.53
CA GLN A 688 -10.37 -20.97 -31.60
C GLN A 688 -9.75 -20.93 -33.00
N LEU A 689 -8.55 -20.38 -33.17
CA LEU A 689 -7.77 -20.38 -34.41
C LEU A 689 -6.91 -21.65 -34.59
N LYS A 690 -6.75 -22.47 -33.55
CA LYS A 690 -6.03 -23.75 -33.62
C LYS A 690 -6.82 -24.76 -34.47
N GLY A 691 -6.31 -25.02 -35.67
CA GLY A 691 -6.85 -26.00 -36.62
C GLY A 691 -7.36 -25.40 -37.93
N LYS A 692 -7.62 -24.08 -37.97
CA LYS A 692 -8.10 -23.37 -39.16
C LYS A 692 -7.03 -22.56 -39.91
N LEU A 693 -5.81 -22.49 -39.38
CA LEU A 693 -4.68 -21.83 -40.05
C LEU A 693 -4.06 -22.74 -41.14
N PRO A 694 -3.94 -22.26 -42.39
CA PRO A 694 -3.20 -22.93 -43.45
C PRO A 694 -1.77 -23.26 -43.02
N SER A 695 -1.27 -24.41 -43.45
CA SER A 695 0.01 -25.01 -43.04
C SER A 695 1.24 -24.10 -43.23
N ALA A 696 1.16 -23.09 -44.11
CA ALA A 696 2.25 -22.14 -44.36
C ALA A 696 2.56 -21.18 -43.18
N LEU A 697 1.59 -20.89 -42.30
CA LEU A 697 1.76 -19.92 -41.20
C LEU A 697 2.18 -20.53 -39.85
N ARG A 698 2.28 -21.86 -39.73
CA ARG A 698 2.71 -22.53 -38.48
C ARG A 698 4.23 -22.48 -38.26
N ALA A 699 5.01 -22.11 -39.28
CA ALA A 699 6.47 -22.13 -39.20
C ALA A 699 7.09 -20.88 -38.54
N GLU A 700 6.35 -19.76 -38.45
CA GLU A 700 6.88 -18.48 -37.94
C GLU A 700 6.45 -18.14 -36.49
N SER A 701 5.84 -19.08 -35.78
CA SER A 701 5.39 -18.89 -34.37
C SER A 701 6.06 -19.87 -33.40
N ARG A 702 7.38 -20.01 -33.53
CA ARG A 702 8.26 -20.56 -32.47
C ARG A 702 9.16 -19.48 -31.89
#